data_AF-A0A5J5ARU8-F1
#
_entry.id   AF-A0A5J5ARU8-F1
#
_cell.length_a   1.000
_cell.length_b   1.000
_cell.length_c   1.000
_cell.angle_alpha   90.00
_cell.angle_beta   90.00
_cell.angle_gamma   90.00
#
_symmetry.space_group_name_H-M   'P 1'
#
loop_
_entity.id
_entity.type
_entity.pdbx_description
1 polymer ?
#
loop_
_entity_poly.entity_id
_entity_poly.type
_entity_poly.pdbx_seq_one_letter_code
_entity_poly.pdbx_strand_id
1 'polypeptide(L)'
;MGAIIAHKIQVVRKISAPAARGPRWFLRVDVVFDNHFNVIFIFIFIFIAVDSGSQMGDLPFNLNEPLKQDGFERYVLLMKDQKPISRTQCLNAPFEMPSVWNISDIVRPKTIDSLSGLPHCFLRPASENSMQRREWGMFLGFLQKNNKVAIAKLELAEFYILPPAEGSKFSHAVVSYRMEKTNKHGISDKTCGISQPILESTNTFMHCRLVSSLGEAAGDRHACKLRDESFSRSEPYALGHNGPLEKNYARTDPSYLKTLGQAHSGWIFGAIAELVDNSRDAAATRLEISIDIVYSKNAGKDIPMLSVIDNGHGMTHQEIVRMVSFGHKEPDVDDPHCIGRFGVGFKTGAMRLGKDALVLSQTSNSRSIVFLSQSLNEGKDNLEIPIVSYQRQGQFMEVDTTVQSEALAKYNLRDIKKFSPFNKYLIGEKAGLFHENGTGTQIYIWNLDKWGSDCCLEWETGLSGGSSFHQGDILIRSKRIRSRPGQTSRMVPLDYSLRSYLEVIFLDPRMKIYIQQSLVRSRPLAKSLNRTVVENGIVMGKPVQLTLGRCQLEWEQANCGIFLYWHGRLIEAYKRVGRMIHSADTGRGVIGVIDVTDLMDDGNGHVWVHSNKQGFQDCELYAQLEEWLGDRSDQYWFNNFDKLQLKKSSSLDKPDNEWVQCDKCRKWRMLSSAFDSKQLPQEWFCYMKPFNGKCETPEEKVECGVITVSEKRSGYPKQNLVGFNYALPVNTSGISGGSSDDDSSQTIEDDVQTPILKRLRRGPPRICKKT
;
A
#
# COMPACT_ATOMS: atom_id res chain seq x y z
N MET A 1 55.15 14.52 23.65
CA MET A 1 54.94 15.32 24.88
C MET A 1 53.47 15.75 24.89
N GLY A 2 52.68 15.62 25.96
CA GLY A 2 53.00 15.00 27.25
C GLY A 2 52.58 15.89 28.43
N ALA A 3 51.29 15.95 28.74
CA ALA A 3 50.77 16.56 29.96
C ALA A 3 49.50 15.81 30.40
N ILE A 4 49.56 15.14 31.55
CA ILE A 4 48.43 14.48 32.20
C ILE A 4 47.99 15.36 33.36
N ILE A 5 46.71 15.72 33.43
CA ILE A 5 46.09 16.23 34.66
C ILE A 5 44.77 15.49 34.87
N ALA A 6 44.73 14.63 35.89
CA ALA A 6 43.49 14.06 36.40
C ALA A 6 42.96 14.93 37.54
N HIS A 7 41.65 15.17 37.60
CA HIS A 7 41.01 15.81 38.75
C HIS A 7 40.13 14.84 39.55
N LYS A 8 40.21 14.97 40.87
CA LYS A 8 39.58 14.08 41.84
C LYS A 8 38.11 14.45 42.05
N ILE A 9 37.23 13.45 42.13
CA ILE A 9 35.92 13.61 42.77
C ILE A 9 36.16 13.78 44.27
N GLN A 10 35.70 14.89 44.85
CA GLN A 10 35.96 15.26 46.23
C GLN A 10 34.74 14.96 47.13
N VAL A 11 34.88 14.02 48.06
CA VAL A 11 33.83 13.66 49.01
C VAL A 11 33.72 14.73 50.10
N VAL A 12 32.56 15.39 50.20
CA VAL A 12 32.24 16.37 51.26
C VAL A 12 31.28 15.73 52.28
N ARG A 13 31.48 16.07 53.57
CA ARG A 13 30.80 15.41 54.70
C ARG A 13 29.47 16.06 55.09
N LYS A 14 28.47 15.21 55.34
CA LYS A 14 27.62 15.16 56.55
C LYS A 14 27.16 16.50 57.15
N ILE A 15 25.89 16.86 56.93
CA ILE A 15 25.12 17.83 57.74
C ILE A 15 23.99 17.08 58.47
N SER A 16 23.56 17.61 59.61
CA SER A 16 22.65 16.99 60.58
C SER A 16 21.16 17.03 60.19
N ALA A 17 20.39 16.08 60.72
CA ALA A 17 18.94 16.04 60.61
C ALA A 17 18.25 16.86 61.73
N PRO A 18 17.11 17.49 61.44
CA PRO A 18 16.00 17.67 62.38
C PRO A 18 14.91 16.59 62.16
N ALA A 19 14.02 16.40 63.14
CA ALA A 19 13.09 15.27 63.18
C ALA A 19 11.68 15.55 62.62
N ALA A 20 11.04 14.47 62.14
CA ALA A 20 9.59 14.22 62.08
C ALA A 20 8.64 15.26 61.44
N ARG A 21 8.11 14.94 60.24
CA ARG A 21 6.65 14.70 60.00
C ARG A 21 6.33 14.43 58.51
N GLY A 22 5.94 13.19 58.20
CA GLY A 22 5.16 12.82 57.01
C GLY A 22 5.91 12.78 55.65
N PRO A 23 5.67 11.76 54.80
CA PRO A 23 6.20 11.75 53.43
C PRO A 23 5.43 12.70 52.51
N ARG A 24 5.99 13.89 52.24
CA ARG A 24 5.65 14.67 51.05
C ARG A 24 6.58 14.26 49.91
N TRP A 25 6.02 13.80 48.80
CA TRP A 25 6.78 13.47 47.60
C TRP A 25 7.07 14.75 46.81
N PHE A 26 8.36 15.06 46.62
CA PHE A 26 8.82 16.07 45.67
C PHE A 26 9.74 15.41 44.66
N LEU A 27 9.45 15.57 43.38
CA LEU A 27 10.37 15.21 42.31
C LEU A 27 11.36 16.37 42.12
N ARG A 28 12.66 16.11 42.24
CA ARG A 28 13.72 17.05 41.86
C ARG A 28 14.62 16.39 40.84
N VAL A 29 14.72 17.01 39.67
CA VAL A 29 15.60 16.60 38.57
C VAL A 29 16.55 17.75 38.32
N ASP A 30 17.79 17.64 38.81
CA ASP A 30 18.86 18.59 38.47
C ASP A 30 19.55 18.10 37.18
N VAL A 31 19.46 18.88 36.10
CA VAL A 31 20.10 18.57 34.82
C VAL A 31 21.47 19.21 34.77
N VAL A 32 22.52 18.41 34.60
CA VAL A 32 23.87 18.90 34.30
C VAL A 32 24.09 18.84 32.80
N PHE A 33 24.30 20.02 32.19
CA PHE A 33 24.75 20.12 30.80
C PHE A 33 26.28 20.04 30.75
N ASP A 34 26.80 19.30 29.77
CA ASP A 34 28.18 19.44 29.31
C ASP A 34 28.17 19.70 27.79
N ASN A 35 29.09 20.52 27.31
CA ASN A 35 29.09 21.06 25.95
C ASN A 35 29.86 20.15 24.98
N HIS A 36 29.35 18.94 24.74
CA HIS A 36 29.42 18.26 23.43
C HIS A 36 28.45 17.06 23.38
N PHE A 37 27.98 16.70 22.19
CA PHE A 37 26.89 15.74 21.97
C PHE A 37 27.14 14.35 22.60
N ASN A 38 26.41 14.02 23.68
CA ASN A 38 25.67 12.75 23.86
C ASN A 38 24.91 12.76 25.21
N VAL A 39 23.66 12.28 25.23
CA VAL A 39 22.87 12.16 26.47
C VAL A 39 22.90 10.73 26.99
N ILE A 40 23.40 10.54 28.22
CA ILE A 40 23.42 9.24 28.90
C ILE A 40 22.46 9.27 30.09
N PHE A 41 21.37 8.51 30.01
CA PHE A 41 20.48 8.26 31.15
C PHE A 41 20.89 6.97 31.87
N ILE A 42 21.13 7.07 33.19
CA ILE A 42 21.29 5.92 34.09
C ILE A 42 20.13 5.90 35.06
N PHE A 43 19.37 4.81 35.09
CA PHE A 43 18.29 4.58 36.06
C PHE A 43 18.65 3.41 36.98
N ILE A 44 18.50 3.61 38.29
CA ILE A 44 18.60 2.57 39.32
C ILE A 44 17.22 2.42 39.95
N PHE A 45 16.73 1.17 40.08
CA PHE A 45 15.46 0.85 40.70
C PHE A 45 15.68 0.09 42.02
N ILE A 46 14.84 0.38 43.02
CA ILE A 46 14.73 -0.36 44.28
C ILE A 46 13.26 -0.72 44.49
N PHE A 47 12.98 -1.96 44.88
CA PHE A 47 11.64 -2.47 45.18
C PHE A 47 11.45 -2.67 46.69
N ILE A 48 10.23 -2.43 47.19
CA ILE A 48 9.76 -2.86 48.52
C ILE A 48 8.32 -3.38 48.36
N ALA A 49 7.96 -4.43 49.09
CA ALA A 49 6.61 -5.03 49.10
C ALA A 49 5.94 -4.83 50.47
N VAL A 50 4.61 -4.97 50.52
CA VAL A 50 3.79 -4.95 51.75
C VAL A 50 2.74 -6.07 51.68
N ASP A 51 2.42 -6.65 52.83
CA ASP A 51 1.50 -7.78 53.04
C ASP A 51 0.35 -7.39 53.99
N SER A 52 -0.80 -8.05 53.88
CA SER A 52 -1.88 -8.14 54.89
C SER A 52 -3.16 -8.79 54.31
N GLY A 53 -3.97 -9.41 55.18
CA GLY A 53 -5.26 -10.01 54.81
C GLY A 53 -6.20 -10.16 56.01
N SER A 54 -7.47 -10.49 55.74
CA SER A 54 -8.51 -10.77 56.76
C SER A 54 -9.61 -11.68 56.18
N GLN A 55 -10.40 -12.35 57.04
CA GLN A 55 -11.36 -13.39 56.64
C GLN A 55 -12.83 -12.96 56.80
N MET A 56 -13.63 -13.32 55.78
CA MET A 56 -15.06 -13.66 55.82
C MET A 56 -15.33 -14.66 54.66
N GLY A 57 -16.35 -15.51 54.67
CA GLY A 57 -17.38 -15.76 55.69
C GLY A 57 -18.62 -16.41 55.06
N ASP A 58 -18.74 -17.74 55.16
CA ASP A 58 -19.61 -18.52 54.27
C ASP A 58 -21.09 -18.60 54.69
N LEU A 59 -21.97 -18.61 53.67
CA LEU A 59 -23.39 -18.95 53.72
C LEU A 59 -23.74 -19.75 52.44
N PRO A 60 -24.45 -20.89 52.51
CA PRO A 60 -24.59 -21.79 51.37
C PRO A 60 -25.66 -21.32 50.36
N PHE A 61 -25.27 -21.23 49.09
CA PHE A 61 -26.18 -21.00 47.96
C PHE A 61 -26.94 -22.27 47.56
N ASN A 62 -28.22 -22.14 47.20
CA ASN A 62 -29.07 -23.25 46.77
C ASN A 62 -28.94 -23.48 45.25
N LEU A 63 -28.47 -24.67 44.85
CA LEU A 63 -28.11 -25.00 43.46
C LEU A 63 -29.30 -25.30 42.52
N ASN A 64 -30.56 -25.20 42.99
CA ASN A 64 -31.75 -25.70 42.27
C ASN A 64 -32.79 -24.63 41.89
N GLU A 65 -32.50 -23.33 41.98
CA GLU A 65 -33.46 -22.29 41.55
C GLU A 65 -33.49 -22.09 40.02
N PRO A 66 -34.66 -21.78 39.42
CA PRO A 66 -34.79 -21.52 37.99
C PRO A 66 -34.23 -20.15 37.62
N LEU A 67 -33.06 -20.13 36.96
CA LEU A 67 -32.42 -18.93 36.44
C LEU A 67 -33.33 -18.16 35.47
N LYS A 68 -33.46 -16.84 35.71
CA LYS A 68 -34.07 -15.89 34.76
C LYS A 68 -33.15 -15.70 33.54
N GLN A 69 -33.74 -15.47 32.37
CA GLN A 69 -32.97 -15.07 31.18
C GLN A 69 -32.60 -13.58 31.28
N ASP A 70 -31.32 -13.31 31.52
CA ASP A 70 -30.65 -12.07 31.16
C ASP A 70 -29.15 -12.36 30.99
N GLY A 71 -28.65 -12.28 29.75
CA GLY A 71 -27.25 -12.60 29.42
C GLY A 71 -27.07 -13.14 27.99
N PHE A 72 -25.89 -12.90 27.43
CA PHE A 72 -25.55 -13.28 26.04
C PHE A 72 -25.60 -14.80 25.83
N GLU A 73 -26.59 -15.27 25.08
CA GLU A 73 -26.74 -16.68 24.74
C GLU A 73 -25.61 -17.13 23.79
N ARG A 74 -24.73 -18.02 24.24
CA ARG A 74 -23.63 -18.60 23.46
C ARG A 74 -23.78 -20.11 23.32
N TYR A 75 -23.39 -20.66 22.18
CA TYR A 75 -23.48 -22.10 21.89
C TYR A 75 -22.09 -22.76 21.82
N VAL A 76 -21.99 -23.98 22.35
CA VAL A 76 -20.77 -24.79 22.43
C VAL A 76 -21.08 -26.22 21.98
N LEU A 77 -20.29 -26.78 21.08
CA LEU A 77 -20.32 -28.19 20.70
C LEU A 77 -19.41 -29.01 21.63
N LEU A 78 -19.99 -29.88 22.46
CA LEU A 78 -19.20 -30.84 23.25
C LEU A 78 -18.78 -32.02 22.37
N MET A 79 -17.50 -32.41 22.45
CA MET A 79 -16.96 -33.59 21.75
C MET A 79 -16.11 -34.47 22.67
N LYS A 80 -16.08 -35.77 22.38
CA LYS A 80 -15.10 -36.73 22.92
C LYS A 80 -14.61 -37.60 21.78
N ASP A 81 -13.29 -37.77 21.67
CA ASP A 81 -12.64 -38.61 20.64
C ASP A 81 -13.12 -38.29 19.21
N GLN A 82 -13.19 -36.99 18.89
CA GLN A 82 -13.69 -36.40 17.65
C GLN A 82 -15.17 -36.69 17.32
N LYS A 83 -15.94 -37.28 18.25
CA LYS A 83 -17.39 -37.49 18.09
C LYS A 83 -18.18 -36.42 18.84
N PRO A 84 -19.20 -35.81 18.22
CA PRO A 84 -20.05 -34.81 18.88
C PRO A 84 -20.99 -35.50 19.88
N ILE A 85 -20.98 -35.02 21.12
CA ILE A 85 -21.93 -35.43 22.17
C ILE A 85 -23.22 -34.64 21.99
N SER A 86 -23.15 -33.30 22.02
CA SER A 86 -24.27 -32.42 21.67
C SER A 86 -23.78 -31.00 21.48
N ARG A 87 -24.47 -30.24 20.62
CA ARG A 87 -24.51 -28.79 20.73
C ARG A 87 -25.24 -28.42 22.03
N THR A 88 -24.72 -27.43 22.74
CA THR A 88 -25.21 -26.98 24.05
C THR A 88 -25.27 -25.45 24.09
N GLN A 89 -26.22 -24.90 24.84
CA GLN A 89 -26.30 -23.49 25.18
C GLN A 89 -25.58 -23.29 26.52
N CYS A 90 -24.59 -22.40 26.57
CA CYS A 90 -23.84 -22.05 27.77
C CYS A 90 -24.46 -20.82 28.44
N LEU A 91 -24.92 -20.99 29.68
CA LEU A 91 -25.48 -19.92 30.52
C LEU A 91 -24.45 -19.52 31.58
N ASN A 92 -24.35 -18.23 31.85
CA ASN A 92 -23.33 -17.63 32.73
C ASN A 92 -21.89 -17.94 32.28
N ALA A 93 -21.63 -17.83 30.97
CA ALA A 93 -20.31 -18.04 30.38
C ALA A 93 -19.27 -17.04 30.92
N PRO A 94 -18.11 -17.49 31.45
CA PRO A 94 -17.16 -16.60 32.15
C PRO A 94 -16.31 -15.70 31.25
N PHE A 95 -16.21 -16.02 29.97
CA PHE A 95 -15.54 -15.20 28.95
C PHE A 95 -16.09 -15.59 27.56
N GLU A 96 -15.42 -15.17 26.47
CA GLU A 96 -15.72 -15.65 25.12
C GLU A 96 -15.35 -17.15 25.01
N MET A 97 -16.36 -18.02 24.96
CA MET A 97 -16.15 -19.47 24.93
C MET A 97 -15.79 -19.92 23.51
N PRO A 98 -14.72 -20.73 23.33
CA PRO A 98 -14.53 -21.50 22.10
C PRO A 98 -15.79 -22.30 21.75
N SER A 99 -16.17 -22.28 20.47
CA SER A 99 -17.39 -22.92 19.94
C SER A 99 -17.38 -24.46 20.02
N VAL A 100 -16.23 -25.07 20.31
CA VAL A 100 -16.03 -26.51 20.43
C VAL A 100 -15.22 -26.79 21.70
N TRP A 101 -15.72 -27.69 22.56
CA TRP A 101 -14.99 -28.18 23.73
C TRP A 101 -14.68 -29.67 23.56
N ASN A 102 -13.39 -30.01 23.56
CA ASN A 102 -12.94 -31.39 23.59
C ASN A 102 -12.77 -31.84 25.04
N ILE A 103 -13.50 -32.90 25.43
CA ILE A 103 -13.31 -33.55 26.73
C ILE A 103 -12.04 -34.38 26.66
N SER A 104 -11.02 -34.02 27.44
CA SER A 104 -9.77 -34.78 27.54
C SER A 104 -9.94 -36.01 28.43
N ASP A 105 -10.46 -35.79 29.64
CA ASP A 105 -10.42 -36.76 30.74
C ASP A 105 -11.79 -36.96 31.39
N ILE A 106 -12.03 -38.13 32.00
CA ILE A 106 -13.24 -38.39 32.79
C ILE A 106 -12.89 -39.16 34.07
N VAL A 107 -12.75 -38.40 35.17
CA VAL A 107 -12.13 -38.79 36.45
C VAL A 107 -13.15 -38.86 37.60
N ARG A 108 -12.73 -39.26 38.80
CA ARG A 108 -13.58 -39.22 40.01
C ARG A 108 -13.48 -37.84 40.69
N PRO A 109 -14.54 -37.26 41.28
CA PRO A 109 -14.46 -35.96 41.94
C PRO A 109 -13.32 -35.82 42.96
N LYS A 110 -13.00 -36.90 43.69
CA LYS A 110 -11.91 -36.96 44.68
C LYS A 110 -10.49 -36.80 44.11
N THR A 111 -10.31 -36.71 42.79
CA THR A 111 -9.00 -36.47 42.15
C THR A 111 -8.85 -35.05 41.60
N ILE A 112 -9.78 -34.13 41.92
CA ILE A 112 -9.71 -32.72 41.53
C ILE A 112 -9.81 -31.89 42.82
N ASP A 113 -8.69 -31.27 43.21
CA ASP A 113 -8.63 -30.44 44.43
C ASP A 113 -9.61 -29.26 44.37
N SER A 114 -10.31 -29.01 45.48
CA SER A 114 -11.12 -27.80 45.72
C SER A 114 -12.23 -27.50 44.70
N LEU A 115 -12.88 -28.52 44.12
CA LEU A 115 -14.06 -28.35 43.26
C LEU A 115 -15.17 -27.45 43.86
N SER A 116 -15.44 -27.61 45.16
CA SER A 116 -16.56 -26.96 45.87
C SER A 116 -16.44 -25.46 46.07
N GLY A 117 -15.30 -24.86 45.73
CA GLY A 117 -15.06 -23.41 45.81
C GLY A 117 -14.79 -22.74 44.46
N LEU A 118 -15.02 -23.45 43.34
CA LEU A 118 -14.87 -22.89 42.00
C LEU A 118 -16.18 -22.21 41.54
N PRO A 119 -16.11 -21.13 40.74
CA PRO A 119 -17.28 -20.57 40.09
C PRO A 119 -17.90 -21.57 39.09
N HIS A 120 -19.17 -21.36 38.71
CA HIS A 120 -19.95 -22.30 37.91
C HIS A 120 -20.63 -21.61 36.72
N CYS A 121 -20.71 -22.32 35.59
CA CYS A 121 -21.61 -22.05 34.47
C CYS A 121 -22.50 -23.28 34.19
N PHE A 122 -23.47 -23.16 33.29
CA PHE A 122 -24.44 -24.23 33.00
C PHE A 122 -24.52 -24.54 31.51
N LEU A 123 -24.56 -25.83 31.15
CA LEU A 123 -24.76 -26.29 29.77
C LEU A 123 -26.15 -26.91 29.63
N ARG A 124 -27.01 -26.32 28.80
CA ARG A 124 -28.33 -26.86 28.42
C ARG A 124 -28.23 -27.54 27.05
N PRO A 125 -28.84 -28.71 26.81
CA PRO A 125 -28.80 -29.35 25.50
C PRO A 125 -29.54 -28.50 24.45
N ALA A 126 -28.83 -28.20 23.36
CA ALA A 126 -29.34 -27.53 22.17
C ALA A 126 -29.17 -28.45 20.95
N SER A 127 -29.46 -29.74 21.15
CA SER A 127 -29.14 -30.84 20.24
C SER A 127 -29.81 -30.69 18.88
N GLU A 128 -28.99 -30.63 17.82
CA GLU A 128 -29.40 -30.37 16.45
C GLU A 128 -30.16 -31.55 15.81
N ASN A 129 -29.95 -32.76 16.34
CA ASN A 129 -30.55 -34.00 15.84
C ASN A 129 -30.81 -35.01 16.97
N SER A 130 -31.50 -36.10 16.62
CA SER A 130 -31.87 -37.20 17.54
C SER A 130 -30.65 -37.93 18.12
N MET A 131 -29.55 -38.03 17.36
CA MET A 131 -28.30 -38.63 17.83
C MET A 131 -27.69 -37.79 18.96
N GLN A 132 -27.47 -36.49 18.76
CA GLN A 132 -26.96 -35.60 19.82
C GLN A 132 -27.84 -35.60 21.08
N ARG A 133 -29.17 -35.69 20.91
CA ARG A 133 -30.11 -35.77 22.05
C ARG A 133 -29.96 -37.06 22.84
N ARG A 134 -29.66 -38.18 22.16
CA ARG A 134 -29.36 -39.48 22.77
C ARG A 134 -27.98 -39.48 23.44
N GLU A 135 -26.94 -39.02 22.74
CA GLU A 135 -25.57 -38.97 23.24
C GLU A 135 -25.43 -38.06 24.48
N TRP A 136 -26.12 -36.90 24.52
CA TRP A 136 -26.22 -36.06 25.71
C TRP A 136 -26.73 -36.83 26.95
N GLY A 137 -27.84 -37.57 26.78
CA GLY A 137 -28.43 -38.38 27.86
C GLY A 137 -27.54 -39.54 28.28
N MET A 138 -26.87 -40.21 27.34
CA MET A 138 -25.93 -41.29 27.65
C MET A 138 -24.66 -40.77 28.33
N PHE A 139 -24.15 -39.60 27.93
CA PHE A 139 -22.99 -38.94 28.54
C PHE A 139 -23.28 -38.50 29.99
N LEU A 140 -24.35 -37.74 30.22
CA LEU A 140 -24.70 -37.31 31.58
C LEU A 140 -25.14 -38.47 32.48
N GLY A 141 -25.85 -39.46 31.93
CA GLY A 141 -26.16 -40.70 32.64
C GLY A 141 -24.92 -41.51 33.01
N PHE A 142 -23.87 -41.50 32.17
CA PHE A 142 -22.58 -42.10 32.48
C PHE A 142 -21.84 -41.36 33.61
N LEU A 143 -21.80 -40.03 33.59
CA LEU A 143 -21.20 -39.24 34.67
C LEU A 143 -21.91 -39.49 36.01
N GLN A 144 -23.24 -39.42 36.02
CA GLN A 144 -24.09 -39.70 37.18
C GLN A 144 -23.86 -41.11 37.72
N LYS A 145 -24.09 -42.16 36.90
CA LYS A 145 -24.02 -43.57 37.32
C LYS A 145 -22.65 -43.98 37.88
N ASN A 146 -21.57 -43.37 37.40
CA ASN A 146 -20.21 -43.71 37.81
C ASN A 146 -19.61 -42.73 38.83
N ASN A 147 -20.37 -41.71 39.25
CA ASN A 147 -19.91 -40.55 40.02
C ASN A 147 -18.57 -40.00 39.49
N LYS A 148 -18.62 -39.47 38.27
CA LYS A 148 -17.46 -38.94 37.54
C LYS A 148 -17.65 -37.51 37.07
N VAL A 149 -16.54 -36.79 36.93
CA VAL A 149 -16.42 -35.45 36.36
C VAL A 149 -15.70 -35.55 35.03
N ALA A 150 -16.23 -34.91 33.98
CA ALA A 150 -15.54 -34.77 32.70
C ALA A 150 -14.78 -33.45 32.62
N ILE A 151 -13.55 -33.48 32.12
CA ILE A 151 -12.66 -32.32 32.02
C ILE A 151 -12.53 -31.89 30.56
N ALA A 152 -12.77 -30.61 30.27
CA ALA A 152 -12.40 -29.96 29.02
C ALA A 152 -11.36 -28.88 29.32
N LYS A 153 -10.17 -29.00 28.72
CA LYS A 153 -9.06 -28.05 28.91
C LYS A 153 -9.02 -27.08 27.73
N LEU A 154 -9.12 -25.79 28.01
CA LEU A 154 -8.99 -24.70 27.04
C LEU A 154 -7.84 -23.78 27.48
N GLU A 155 -7.24 -23.01 26.56
CA GLU A 155 -5.97 -22.27 26.79
C GLU A 155 -5.96 -21.30 27.98
N LEU A 156 -7.12 -20.90 28.49
CA LEU A 156 -7.27 -19.95 29.59
C LEU A 156 -7.99 -20.53 30.83
N ALA A 157 -8.58 -21.72 30.72
CA ALA A 157 -9.36 -22.34 31.80
C ALA A 157 -9.59 -23.85 31.62
N GLU A 158 -9.61 -24.57 32.74
CA GLU A 158 -10.16 -25.93 32.82
C GLU A 158 -11.63 -25.89 33.21
N PHE A 159 -12.47 -26.62 32.47
CA PHE A 159 -13.90 -26.79 32.73
C PHE A 159 -14.18 -28.21 33.21
N TYR A 160 -14.94 -28.33 34.30
CA TYR A 160 -15.23 -29.57 35.01
C TYR A 160 -16.75 -29.81 34.98
N ILE A 161 -17.22 -30.60 34.01
CA ILE A 161 -18.64 -30.97 33.87
C ILE A 161 -18.98 -31.98 34.97
N LEU A 162 -19.84 -31.57 35.90
CA LEU A 162 -20.17 -32.34 37.10
C LEU A 162 -21.18 -33.47 36.81
N PRO A 163 -21.19 -34.55 37.61
CA PRO A 163 -22.27 -35.54 37.57
C PRO A 163 -23.57 -34.87 38.04
N PRO A 164 -24.67 -34.90 37.25
CA PRO A 164 -25.91 -34.24 37.62
C PRO A 164 -26.63 -34.97 38.76
N ALA A 165 -27.38 -34.21 39.57
CA ALA A 165 -28.16 -34.76 40.68
C ALA A 165 -29.21 -35.79 40.24
N GLU A 166 -29.53 -36.74 41.11
CA GLU A 166 -30.58 -37.74 40.85
C GLU A 166 -31.93 -37.05 40.60
N GLY A 167 -32.71 -37.56 39.64
CA GLY A 167 -33.99 -36.96 39.25
C GLY A 167 -33.93 -35.73 38.32
N SER A 168 -32.76 -35.14 38.04
CA SER A 168 -32.57 -33.92 37.21
C SER A 168 -33.02 -33.98 35.73
N LYS A 169 -33.44 -35.16 35.25
CA LYS A 169 -33.86 -35.45 33.85
C LYS A 169 -32.85 -35.06 32.76
N PHE A 170 -31.57 -34.85 33.12
CA PHE A 170 -30.52 -34.37 32.20
C PHE A 170 -30.86 -33.05 31.49
N SER A 171 -31.71 -32.23 32.12
CA SER A 171 -32.21 -30.95 31.59
C SER A 171 -31.11 -29.90 31.40
N HIS A 172 -30.03 -30.01 32.15
CA HIS A 172 -28.82 -29.20 32.08
C HIS A 172 -27.66 -29.97 32.77
N ALA A 173 -26.43 -29.51 32.56
CA ALA A 173 -25.26 -29.89 33.34
C ALA A 173 -24.69 -28.67 34.07
N VAL A 174 -24.24 -28.87 35.30
CA VAL A 174 -23.46 -27.86 36.05
C VAL A 174 -21.99 -28.05 35.69
N VAL A 175 -21.29 -26.95 35.41
CA VAL A 175 -19.87 -26.94 35.04
C VAL A 175 -19.12 -25.99 35.96
N SER A 176 -18.35 -26.54 36.89
CA SER A 176 -17.37 -25.74 37.64
C SER A 176 -16.20 -25.41 36.72
N TYR A 177 -15.56 -24.25 36.87
CA TYR A 177 -14.40 -23.89 36.05
C TYR A 177 -13.28 -23.22 36.85
N ARG A 178 -12.05 -23.41 36.37
CA ARG A 178 -10.83 -22.83 36.95
C ARG A 178 -10.10 -22.05 35.87
N MET A 179 -10.13 -20.72 35.98
CA MET A 179 -9.25 -19.85 35.21
C MET A 179 -7.78 -20.14 35.57
N GLU A 180 -6.89 -20.21 34.59
CA GLU A 180 -5.45 -20.31 34.88
C GLU A 180 -4.93 -19.00 35.48
N LYS A 181 -4.33 -19.07 36.67
CA LYS A 181 -3.79 -17.90 37.37
C LYS A 181 -2.42 -17.54 36.80
N THR A 182 -2.39 -16.57 35.88
CA THR A 182 -1.16 -15.81 35.62
C THR A 182 -0.72 -15.10 36.92
N ASN A 183 0.58 -15.14 37.21
CA ASN A 183 1.08 -14.93 38.57
C ASN A 183 1.22 -13.44 38.96
N LYS A 184 0.24 -12.92 39.75
CA LYS A 184 0.34 -11.81 40.75
C LYS A 184 0.68 -10.40 40.20
N HIS A 185 0.11 -9.28 40.68
CA HIS A 185 -0.98 -8.94 41.62
C HIS A 185 -1.89 -7.89 40.91
N GLY A 186 -3.12 -7.53 41.33
CA GLY A 186 -3.99 -7.97 42.42
C GLY A 186 -4.83 -6.81 43.00
N ILE A 187 -6.13 -7.04 43.30
CA ILE A 187 -7.09 -6.14 44.01
C ILE A 187 -7.54 -4.89 43.21
N SER A 188 -8.83 -4.52 43.11
CA SER A 188 -10.11 -5.21 43.38
C SER A 188 -11.29 -4.46 42.73
N ASP A 189 -12.45 -5.10 42.62
CA ASP A 189 -13.70 -4.48 42.15
C ASP A 189 -14.18 -3.27 42.95
N LYS A 190 -14.95 -2.40 42.26
CA LYS A 190 -16.08 -1.67 42.85
C LYS A 190 -17.24 -1.62 41.85
N THR A 191 -18.35 -2.22 42.22
CA THR A 191 -19.62 -2.19 41.47
C THR A 191 -20.39 -0.88 41.69
N CYS A 192 -20.79 -0.26 40.59
CA CYS A 192 -21.87 0.72 40.46
C CYS A 192 -22.17 0.80 38.96
N GLY A 193 -23.39 0.93 38.46
CA GLY A 193 -24.73 1.03 39.05
C GLY A 193 -25.66 1.38 37.88
N ILE A 194 -26.78 0.66 37.70
CA ILE A 194 -27.50 0.68 36.42
C ILE A 194 -28.32 1.97 36.26
N SER A 195 -28.06 2.71 35.18
CA SER A 195 -29.03 3.65 34.58
C SER A 195 -28.73 3.92 33.10
N GLN A 196 -29.46 3.24 32.20
CA GLN A 196 -29.66 3.68 30.82
C GLN A 196 -31.15 4.04 30.64
N PRO A 197 -31.50 5.23 30.12
CA PRO A 197 -32.79 5.47 29.52
C PRO A 197 -32.84 4.88 28.10
N ILE A 198 -34.01 4.39 27.69
CA ILE A 198 -34.23 3.78 26.38
C ILE A 198 -34.40 4.88 25.31
N LEU A 199 -33.86 4.65 24.11
CA LEU A 199 -34.17 5.44 22.92
C LEU A 199 -34.92 4.54 21.92
N GLU A 200 -36.20 4.83 21.69
CA GLU A 200 -36.96 4.21 20.61
C GLU A 200 -36.60 4.83 19.26
N SER A 201 -36.46 3.99 18.22
CA SER A 201 -36.26 4.46 16.84
C SER A 201 -37.24 3.78 15.88
N THR A 202 -38.17 4.56 15.34
CA THR A 202 -39.15 4.10 14.35
C THR A 202 -38.54 4.05 12.96
N ASN A 203 -38.52 2.86 12.35
CA ASN A 203 -38.11 2.67 10.96
C ASN A 203 -39.08 3.37 9.99
N THR A 204 -38.53 4.00 8.93
CA THR A 204 -39.29 4.30 7.71
C THR A 204 -38.44 3.91 6.50
N PHE A 205 -38.82 2.83 5.81
CA PHE A 205 -38.23 2.45 4.53
C PHE A 205 -38.94 3.17 3.39
N MET A 206 -38.16 3.71 2.44
CA MET A 206 -38.63 4.16 1.12
C MET A 206 -37.99 3.28 0.04
N HIS A 207 -38.73 3.01 -1.04
CA HIS A 207 -38.46 1.90 -1.95
C HIS A 207 -38.13 2.38 -3.36
N CYS A 208 -36.84 2.39 -3.73
CA CYS A 208 -36.45 2.56 -5.14
C CYS A 208 -36.73 1.27 -5.92
N ARG A 209 -37.26 1.40 -7.14
CA ARG A 209 -37.43 0.30 -8.10
C ARG A 209 -36.32 0.41 -9.15
N LEU A 210 -35.60 -0.66 -9.44
CA LEU A 210 -34.93 -0.78 -10.74
C LEU A 210 -35.98 -1.16 -11.80
N VAL A 211 -35.83 -0.57 -12.99
CA VAL A 211 -36.53 -0.96 -14.20
C VAL A 211 -35.46 -1.41 -15.19
N SER A 212 -35.47 -2.69 -15.56
CA SER A 212 -34.55 -3.28 -16.53
C SER A 212 -35.29 -3.56 -17.83
N SER A 213 -35.20 -2.63 -18.79
CA SER A 213 -35.61 -2.85 -20.18
C SER A 213 -34.47 -3.52 -20.95
N LEU A 214 -34.71 -4.71 -21.51
CA LEU A 214 -33.82 -5.36 -22.46
C LEU A 214 -34.53 -5.50 -23.81
N GLY A 215 -33.87 -5.02 -24.87
CA GLY A 215 -34.32 -5.13 -26.25
C GLY A 215 -33.97 -6.49 -26.88
N GLU A 216 -34.63 -6.78 -28.00
CA GLU A 216 -34.64 -8.08 -28.67
C GLU A 216 -33.36 -8.39 -29.47
N ALA A 217 -32.97 -9.67 -29.50
CA ALA A 217 -32.45 -10.33 -30.71
C ALA A 217 -32.55 -11.87 -30.58
N ALA A 218 -32.99 -12.54 -31.65
CA ALA A 218 -32.92 -14.01 -31.82
C ALA A 218 -31.95 -14.34 -32.98
N GLY A 219 -31.49 -15.57 -33.23
CA GLY A 219 -31.73 -16.88 -32.59
C GLY A 219 -30.45 -17.74 -32.60
N ASP A 220 -30.45 -19.06 -32.77
CA ASP A 220 -31.53 -19.96 -33.18
C ASP A 220 -31.31 -21.43 -32.70
N ARG A 221 -32.39 -22.20 -32.65
CA ARG A 221 -32.54 -23.67 -32.56
C ARG A 221 -31.33 -24.55 -32.15
N HIS A 222 -31.54 -25.34 -31.08
CA HIS A 222 -31.90 -26.76 -31.24
C HIS A 222 -32.71 -27.27 -30.05
N ALA A 223 -33.66 -28.18 -30.30
CA ALA A 223 -34.57 -28.70 -29.28
C ALA A 223 -34.82 -30.21 -29.42
N CYS A 224 -35.12 -30.88 -28.31
CA CYS A 224 -35.82 -32.17 -28.31
C CYS A 224 -36.97 -32.12 -27.28
N LYS A 225 -38.05 -32.85 -27.55
CA LYS A 225 -39.32 -32.77 -26.84
C LYS A 225 -39.49 -33.94 -25.86
N LEU A 226 -40.29 -33.73 -24.82
CA LEU A 226 -41.19 -34.75 -24.27
C LEU A 226 -42.49 -34.07 -23.79
N ARG A 227 -43.59 -34.82 -23.79
CA ARG A 227 -44.93 -34.47 -23.25
C ARG A 227 -45.16 -35.34 -22.00
N ASP A 228 -45.84 -34.86 -20.96
CA ASP A 228 -47.32 -34.79 -20.81
C ASP A 228 -48.01 -36.13 -21.18
N GLU A 229 -48.84 -36.76 -20.34
CA GLU A 229 -49.44 -36.38 -19.04
C GLU A 229 -49.14 -37.50 -17.96
N SER A 230 -49.78 -37.72 -16.79
CA SER A 230 -51.03 -37.23 -16.14
C SER A 230 -51.09 -37.57 -14.62
N PHE A 231 -52.18 -37.13 -13.96
CA PHE A 231 -52.86 -37.67 -12.76
C PHE A 231 -52.37 -37.46 -11.30
N SER A 232 -53.28 -36.79 -10.56
CA SER A 232 -53.63 -36.91 -9.12
C SER A 232 -52.69 -36.41 -7.99
N ARG A 233 -53.30 -35.58 -7.12
CA ARG A 233 -52.80 -35.03 -5.85
C ARG A 233 -52.29 -36.08 -4.85
N SER A 234 -51.20 -35.72 -4.16
CA SER A 234 -51.12 -35.79 -2.69
C SER A 234 -50.34 -34.57 -2.17
N GLU A 235 -50.62 -34.12 -0.95
CA GLU A 235 -50.05 -32.87 -0.40
C GLU A 235 -48.72 -33.12 0.34
N PRO A 236 -47.65 -32.36 0.03
CA PRO A 236 -46.56 -32.13 0.96
C PRO A 236 -46.99 -31.06 1.99
N TYR A 237 -47.06 -31.45 3.26
CA TYR A 237 -47.44 -30.55 4.36
C TYR A 237 -46.54 -29.31 4.40
N ALA A 238 -47.14 -28.13 4.55
CA ALA A 238 -46.41 -26.88 4.73
C ALA A 238 -45.67 -26.86 6.08
N LEU A 239 -44.34 -27.00 6.04
CA LEU A 239 -43.48 -26.75 7.21
C LEU A 239 -42.73 -25.43 7.00
N GLY A 240 -43.16 -24.38 7.71
CA GLY A 240 -42.59 -23.05 7.56
C GLY A 240 -41.15 -22.95 8.07
N HIS A 241 -40.17 -22.97 7.17
CA HIS A 241 -38.77 -22.71 7.48
C HIS A 241 -38.38 -21.25 7.17
N ASN A 242 -39.01 -20.32 7.87
CA ASN A 242 -38.53 -18.94 8.00
C ASN A 242 -37.37 -18.87 9.03
N GLY A 243 -36.30 -19.60 8.76
CA GLY A 243 -35.02 -19.32 9.40
C GLY A 243 -34.44 -18.01 8.83
N PRO A 244 -33.72 -17.20 9.61
CA PRO A 244 -33.00 -16.06 9.05
C PRO A 244 -31.95 -16.59 8.07
N LEU A 245 -32.05 -16.20 6.79
CA LEU A 245 -31.12 -16.62 5.74
C LEU A 245 -29.69 -16.25 6.16
N GLU A 246 -28.87 -17.27 6.41
CA GLU A 246 -27.53 -17.09 6.96
C GLU A 246 -26.63 -16.38 5.93
N LYS A 247 -26.27 -15.13 6.23
CA LYS A 247 -25.48 -14.30 5.32
C LYS A 247 -24.02 -14.78 5.32
N ASN A 248 -23.63 -15.41 4.23
CA ASN A 248 -22.23 -15.75 3.98
C ASN A 248 -21.38 -14.49 3.82
N TYR A 249 -20.54 -14.20 4.82
CA TYR A 249 -19.51 -13.17 4.73
C TYR A 249 -18.20 -13.76 4.22
N ALA A 250 -17.46 -12.99 3.41
CA ALA A 250 -16.11 -13.38 2.98
C ALA A 250 -15.17 -13.45 4.19
N ARG A 251 -14.37 -14.52 4.27
CA ARG A 251 -13.27 -14.67 5.26
C ARG A 251 -11.93 -14.50 4.56
N THR A 252 -10.96 -13.93 5.28
CA THR A 252 -9.61 -13.65 4.74
C THR A 252 -8.60 -14.56 5.43
N ASP A 253 -8.24 -15.64 4.75
CA ASP A 253 -7.11 -16.52 5.11
C ASP A 253 -5.78 -15.73 5.02
N PRO A 254 -4.82 -15.92 5.94
CA PRO A 254 -3.52 -15.21 5.91
C PRO A 254 -2.73 -15.28 4.60
N SER A 255 -2.88 -16.36 3.81
CA SER A 255 -2.24 -16.49 2.49
C SER A 255 -2.69 -15.42 1.49
N TYR A 256 -3.85 -14.77 1.72
CA TYR A 256 -4.30 -13.64 0.91
C TYR A 256 -3.29 -12.48 0.88
N LEU A 257 -2.51 -12.27 1.95
CA LEU A 257 -1.40 -11.31 1.95
C LEU A 257 -0.38 -11.58 0.84
N LYS A 258 -0.04 -12.86 0.61
CA LYS A 258 0.87 -13.28 -0.46
C LYS A 258 0.25 -13.14 -1.85
N THR A 259 -1.08 -13.27 -1.95
CA THR A 259 -1.85 -13.02 -3.18
C THR A 259 -1.85 -11.55 -3.57
N LEU A 260 -2.01 -10.63 -2.60
CA LEU A 260 -1.94 -9.18 -2.84
C LEU A 260 -0.59 -8.73 -3.41
N GLY A 261 0.51 -9.35 -2.97
CA GLY A 261 1.84 -9.12 -3.52
C GLY A 261 1.99 -9.47 -5.01
N GLN A 262 1.06 -10.21 -5.62
CA GLN A 262 1.12 -10.56 -7.04
C GLN A 262 0.75 -9.40 -7.99
N ALA A 263 0.03 -8.36 -7.51
CA ALA A 263 -0.43 -7.25 -8.35
C ALA A 263 0.72 -6.47 -9.04
N HIS A 264 1.88 -6.42 -8.39
CA HIS A 264 3.11 -5.80 -8.88
C HIS A 264 4.21 -6.84 -9.19
N SER A 265 3.84 -8.10 -9.39
CA SER A 265 4.77 -9.22 -9.65
C SER A 265 5.73 -8.92 -10.80
N GLY A 266 5.20 -8.43 -11.92
CA GLY A 266 5.95 -8.12 -13.14
C GLY A 266 6.94 -6.95 -13.03
N TRP A 267 6.75 -6.00 -12.09
CA TRP A 267 7.68 -4.88 -11.90
C TRP A 267 7.61 -4.30 -10.48
N ILE A 268 8.66 -4.52 -9.69
CA ILE A 268 8.67 -4.22 -8.24
C ILE A 268 8.63 -2.71 -7.92
N PHE A 269 9.04 -1.83 -8.84
CA PHE A 269 8.94 -0.37 -8.61
C PHE A 269 7.50 0.15 -8.64
N GLY A 270 6.55 -0.56 -9.26
CA GLY A 270 5.13 -0.24 -9.13
C GLY A 270 4.65 -0.31 -7.67
N ALA A 271 5.18 -1.28 -6.91
CA ALA A 271 4.89 -1.43 -5.48
C ALA A 271 5.53 -0.35 -4.60
N ILE A 272 6.68 0.21 -5.00
CA ILE A 272 7.25 1.40 -4.34
C ILE A 272 6.41 2.63 -4.70
N ALA A 273 5.96 2.72 -5.96
CA ALA A 273 5.15 3.84 -6.44
C ALA A 273 3.82 3.97 -5.69
N GLU A 274 3.15 2.88 -5.33
CA GLU A 274 1.95 2.95 -4.46
C GLU A 274 2.23 3.69 -3.14
N LEU A 275 3.43 3.56 -2.58
CA LEU A 275 3.81 4.25 -1.34
C LEU A 275 4.15 5.73 -1.61
N VAL A 276 4.80 6.04 -2.74
CA VAL A 276 5.07 7.41 -3.20
C VAL A 276 3.76 8.17 -3.51
N ASP A 277 2.77 7.48 -4.09
CA ASP A 277 1.44 8.00 -4.38
C ASP A 277 0.73 8.39 -3.08
N ASN A 278 0.64 7.46 -2.11
CA ASN A 278 0.04 7.72 -0.80
C ASN A 278 0.69 8.93 -0.09
N SER A 279 2.02 9.10 -0.20
CA SER A 279 2.71 10.28 0.39
C SER A 279 2.39 11.58 -0.35
N ARG A 280 2.22 11.57 -1.69
CA ARG A 280 1.71 12.74 -2.43
C ARG A 280 0.28 13.08 -2.02
N ASP A 281 -0.59 12.08 -1.99
CA ASP A 281 -2.02 12.24 -1.68
C ASP A 281 -2.19 12.73 -0.22
N ALA A 282 -1.32 12.31 0.71
CA ALA A 282 -1.21 12.85 2.07
C ALA A 282 -0.60 14.27 2.16
N ALA A 283 -0.46 14.97 1.04
CA ALA A 283 0.11 16.31 0.89
C ALA A 283 1.56 16.48 1.38
N ALA A 284 2.37 15.41 1.39
CA ALA A 284 3.75 15.49 1.87
C ALA A 284 4.63 16.41 0.99
N THR A 285 5.48 17.19 1.65
CA THR A 285 6.43 18.10 1.00
C THR A 285 7.84 17.50 0.88
N ARG A 286 8.13 16.43 1.64
CA ARG A 286 9.35 15.62 1.62
C ARG A 286 8.98 14.15 1.79
N LEU A 287 9.62 13.31 0.99
CA LEU A 287 9.60 11.85 1.07
C LEU A 287 11.04 11.34 1.06
N GLU A 288 11.36 10.39 1.93
CA GLU A 288 12.67 9.76 2.02
C GLU A 288 12.54 8.23 1.95
N ILE A 289 13.39 7.61 1.12
CA ILE A 289 13.40 6.18 0.84
C ILE A 289 14.83 5.65 1.06
N SER A 290 15.01 4.73 2.00
CA SER A 290 16.30 4.07 2.27
C SER A 290 16.13 2.55 2.32
N ILE A 291 17.21 1.82 2.09
CA ILE A 291 17.32 0.44 2.56
C ILE A 291 18.51 0.40 3.51
N ASP A 292 18.22 0.13 4.78
CA ASP A 292 19.17 0.06 5.88
C ASP A 292 19.27 -1.37 6.41
N ILE A 293 20.37 -1.68 7.09
CA ILE A 293 20.58 -2.97 7.75
C ILE A 293 20.14 -2.89 9.22
N VAL A 294 19.31 -3.82 9.66
CA VAL A 294 18.82 -3.93 11.05
C VAL A 294 18.95 -5.35 11.59
N TYR A 295 19.35 -5.47 12.86
CA TYR A 295 19.44 -6.76 13.52
C TYR A 295 18.05 -7.33 13.85
N SER A 296 17.70 -8.46 13.21
CA SER A 296 16.47 -9.19 13.50
C SER A 296 16.74 -10.35 14.45
N LYS A 297 16.24 -10.21 15.68
CA LYS A 297 16.28 -11.25 16.73
C LYS A 297 15.67 -12.57 16.25
N ASN A 298 14.59 -12.49 15.48
CA ASN A 298 13.85 -13.66 14.98
C ASN A 298 14.61 -14.41 13.87
N ALA A 299 15.41 -13.69 13.07
CA ALA A 299 16.30 -14.30 12.08
C ALA A 299 17.67 -14.68 12.66
N GLY A 300 17.96 -14.28 13.91
CA GLY A 300 19.27 -14.42 14.56
C GLY A 300 20.37 -13.54 13.96
N LYS A 301 20.04 -12.64 13.04
CA LYS A 301 21.01 -11.95 12.17
C LYS A 301 20.51 -10.60 11.66
N ASP A 302 21.44 -9.85 11.07
CA ASP A 302 21.15 -8.66 10.29
C ASP A 302 20.34 -8.96 9.02
N ILE A 303 19.34 -8.11 8.76
CA ILE A 303 18.48 -8.16 7.58
C ILE A 303 18.31 -6.76 6.99
N PRO A 304 18.08 -6.62 5.67
CA PRO A 304 17.72 -5.34 5.08
C PRO A 304 16.26 -4.98 5.40
N MET A 305 16.04 -3.70 5.64
CA MET A 305 14.74 -3.07 5.86
C MET A 305 14.62 -1.84 4.96
N LEU A 306 13.62 -1.85 4.08
CA LEU A 306 13.20 -0.70 3.30
C LEU A 306 12.43 0.25 4.22
N SER A 307 12.81 1.53 4.24
CA SER A 307 12.04 2.61 4.86
C SER A 307 11.45 3.52 3.79
N VAL A 308 10.23 4.01 4.06
CA VAL A 308 9.57 5.07 3.30
C VAL A 308 8.97 6.04 4.32
N ILE A 309 9.48 7.27 4.36
CA ILE A 309 9.18 8.26 5.42
C ILE A 309 8.73 9.57 4.78
N ASP A 310 7.52 10.01 5.10
CA ASP A 310 6.93 11.27 4.64
C ASP A 310 6.64 12.25 5.77
N ASN A 311 6.39 13.51 5.39
CA ASN A 311 5.89 14.57 6.27
C ASN A 311 4.49 15.08 5.85
N GLY A 312 3.62 14.17 5.41
CA GLY A 312 2.22 14.46 5.10
C GLY A 312 1.37 14.69 6.35
N HIS A 313 0.04 14.73 6.21
CA HIS A 313 -0.85 14.98 7.36
C HIS A 313 -0.93 13.84 8.39
N GLY A 314 -0.51 12.63 8.02
CA GLY A 314 -0.62 11.41 8.84
C GLY A 314 -2.06 10.95 9.07
N MET A 315 -2.25 9.81 9.72
CA MET A 315 -3.56 9.14 9.82
C MET A 315 -4.08 9.02 11.25
N THR A 316 -5.37 9.32 11.43
CA THR A 316 -6.17 8.97 12.62
C THR A 316 -6.40 7.46 12.72
N HIS A 317 -6.91 6.97 13.87
CA HIS A 317 -7.26 5.56 14.03
C HIS A 317 -8.25 5.06 12.96
N GLN A 318 -9.25 5.87 12.58
CA GLN A 318 -10.26 5.47 11.59
C GLN A 318 -9.68 5.34 10.17
N GLU A 319 -8.79 6.27 9.79
CA GLU A 319 -8.05 6.19 8.52
C GLU A 319 -7.07 5.02 8.51
N ILE A 320 -6.42 4.73 9.64
CA ILE A 320 -5.55 3.55 9.81
C ILE A 320 -6.33 2.24 9.64
N VAL A 321 -7.53 2.13 10.22
CA VAL A 321 -8.41 0.97 10.02
C VAL A 321 -8.80 0.85 8.55
N ARG A 322 -9.22 1.95 7.90
CA ARG A 322 -9.52 1.98 6.45
C ARG A 322 -8.30 1.60 5.58
N MET A 323 -7.11 2.04 5.97
CA MET A 323 -5.83 1.73 5.29
C MET A 323 -5.53 0.23 5.32
N VAL A 324 -5.93 -0.51 6.35
CA VAL A 324 -5.75 -1.97 6.41
C VAL A 324 -6.95 -2.79 5.91
N SER A 325 -8.18 -2.27 5.97
CA SER A 325 -9.39 -2.95 5.45
C SER A 325 -9.30 -3.29 3.96
N PHE A 326 -9.75 -4.48 3.58
CA PHE A 326 -9.76 -4.94 2.19
C PHE A 326 -11.02 -4.46 1.46
N GLY A 327 -10.83 -3.41 0.67
CA GLY A 327 -11.92 -2.59 0.15
C GLY A 327 -12.44 -1.60 1.21
N HIS A 328 -12.93 -0.47 0.73
CA HIS A 328 -13.80 0.45 1.46
C HIS A 328 -14.75 1.08 0.45
N LYS A 329 -15.83 1.73 0.93
CA LYS A 329 -16.56 2.65 0.05
C LYS A 329 -15.62 3.75 -0.39
N GLU A 330 -15.58 4.04 -1.68
CA GLU A 330 -15.01 5.29 -2.19
C GLU A 330 -15.71 6.48 -1.49
N PRO A 331 -15.03 7.62 -1.29
CA PRO A 331 -15.67 8.77 -0.66
C PRO A 331 -16.84 9.27 -1.52
N ASP A 332 -17.91 9.79 -0.90
CA ASP A 332 -19.05 10.36 -1.64
C ASP A 332 -18.71 11.66 -2.43
N VAL A 333 -17.44 12.07 -2.41
CA VAL A 333 -16.85 13.17 -3.19
C VAL A 333 -15.55 12.65 -3.80
N ASP A 334 -15.48 12.58 -5.13
CA ASP A 334 -14.23 12.31 -5.84
C ASP A 334 -13.29 13.52 -5.74
N ASP A 335 -12.01 13.26 -5.44
CA ASP A 335 -10.96 14.27 -5.46
C ASP A 335 -10.14 14.09 -6.76
N PRO A 336 -10.30 14.97 -7.76
CA PRO A 336 -9.64 14.85 -9.06
C PRO A 336 -8.12 15.10 -8.98
N HIS A 337 -7.54 15.31 -7.80
CA HIS A 337 -6.10 15.46 -7.58
C HIS A 337 -5.47 14.29 -6.81
N CYS A 338 -6.29 13.38 -6.26
CA CYS A 338 -5.87 12.16 -5.56
C CYS A 338 -5.58 11.01 -6.55
N ILE A 339 -4.53 10.23 -6.32
CA ILE A 339 -4.19 9.05 -7.12
C ILE A 339 -4.84 7.77 -6.53
N GLY A 340 -5.04 7.75 -5.22
CA GLY A 340 -5.46 6.59 -4.43
C GLY A 340 -6.94 6.17 -4.49
N ARG A 341 -7.52 5.94 -5.68
CA ARG A 341 -8.92 5.46 -5.79
C ARG A 341 -9.15 4.01 -5.32
N PHE A 342 -8.38 3.03 -5.82
CA PHE A 342 -8.65 1.59 -5.62
C PHE A 342 -8.58 1.04 -4.18
N GLY A 343 -8.21 1.82 -3.17
CA GLY A 343 -8.17 1.42 -1.76
C GLY A 343 -7.22 0.28 -1.34
N VAL A 344 -6.48 -0.34 -2.27
CA VAL A 344 -5.61 -1.52 -2.02
C VAL A 344 -4.10 -1.24 -2.08
N GLY A 345 -3.67 -0.09 -2.62
CA GLY A 345 -2.28 0.20 -2.99
C GLY A 345 -1.23 -0.05 -1.91
N PHE A 346 -1.48 0.38 -0.67
CA PHE A 346 -0.57 0.09 0.45
C PHE A 346 -0.35 -1.42 0.67
N LYS A 347 -1.42 -2.24 0.60
CA LYS A 347 -1.33 -3.68 0.89
C LYS A 347 -0.64 -4.44 -0.25
N THR A 348 -1.00 -4.13 -1.50
CA THR A 348 -0.37 -4.73 -2.68
C THR A 348 1.10 -4.31 -2.82
N GLY A 349 1.41 -3.05 -2.52
CA GLY A 349 2.77 -2.52 -2.47
C GLY A 349 3.62 -3.18 -1.39
N ALA A 350 3.18 -3.11 -0.13
CA ALA A 350 3.94 -3.64 1.01
C ALA A 350 4.20 -5.15 0.89
N MET A 351 3.17 -5.94 0.54
CA MET A 351 3.30 -7.41 0.41
C MET A 351 4.00 -7.87 -0.87
N ARG A 352 4.22 -6.97 -1.85
CA ARG A 352 5.16 -7.21 -2.96
C ARG A 352 6.61 -7.01 -2.52
N LEU A 353 6.88 -6.03 -1.67
CA LEU A 353 8.22 -5.58 -1.31
C LEU A 353 8.88 -6.47 -0.25
N GLY A 354 8.10 -6.98 0.71
CA GLY A 354 8.57 -7.92 1.73
C GLY A 354 7.42 -8.66 2.40
N LYS A 355 7.76 -9.61 3.28
CA LYS A 355 6.75 -10.39 4.03
C LYS A 355 6.02 -9.60 5.12
N ASP A 356 6.70 -8.59 5.68
CA ASP A 356 6.28 -7.94 6.92
C ASP A 356 6.51 -6.43 6.83
N ALA A 357 5.50 -5.66 7.22
CA ALA A 357 5.49 -4.21 7.18
C ALA A 357 4.92 -3.61 8.48
N LEU A 358 5.64 -2.67 9.08
CA LEU A 358 5.19 -1.86 10.21
C LEU A 358 4.99 -0.41 9.75
N VAL A 359 3.87 0.19 10.15
CA VAL A 359 3.57 1.61 9.89
C VAL A 359 3.52 2.35 11.23
N LEU A 360 4.26 3.45 11.33
CA LEU A 360 4.02 4.51 12.30
C LEU A 360 3.37 5.68 11.56
N SER A 361 2.26 6.22 12.05
CA SER A 361 1.67 7.44 11.50
C SER A 361 1.27 8.40 12.60
N GLN A 362 1.42 9.70 12.37
CA GLN A 362 1.17 10.76 13.34
C GLN A 362 0.43 11.95 12.71
N THR A 363 -0.72 12.29 13.27
CA THR A 363 -1.40 13.57 13.08
C THR A 363 -0.99 14.55 14.20
N SER A 364 -1.52 15.76 14.19
CA SER A 364 -1.39 16.69 15.33
C SER A 364 -1.88 16.07 16.66
N ASN A 365 -2.96 15.28 16.62
CA ASN A 365 -3.70 14.85 17.81
C ASN A 365 -3.61 13.34 18.11
N SER A 366 -3.11 12.52 17.19
CA SER A 366 -3.06 11.06 17.33
C SER A 366 -1.79 10.46 16.74
N ARG A 367 -1.34 9.33 17.27
CA ARG A 367 -0.29 8.48 16.68
C ARG A 367 -0.75 7.03 16.67
N SER A 368 -0.50 6.30 15.60
CA SER A 368 -0.83 4.87 15.50
C SER A 368 0.37 4.04 15.05
N ILE A 369 0.46 2.84 15.60
CA ILE A 369 1.35 1.76 15.16
C ILE A 369 0.48 0.68 14.51
N VAL A 370 0.85 0.20 13.33
CA VAL A 370 0.16 -0.87 12.59
C VAL A 370 1.17 -1.91 12.18
N PHE A 371 0.80 -3.19 12.20
CA PHE A 371 1.67 -4.26 11.77
C PHE A 371 0.97 -5.25 10.83
N LEU A 372 1.33 -5.21 9.55
CA LEU A 372 0.83 -6.07 8.49
C LEU A 372 1.89 -7.13 8.18
N SER A 373 1.70 -8.36 8.62
CA SER A 373 2.76 -9.37 8.67
C SER A 373 2.28 -10.75 8.24
N GLN A 374 3.03 -11.36 7.32
CA GLN A 374 2.87 -12.77 6.98
C GLN A 374 3.42 -13.66 8.10
N SER A 375 4.54 -13.29 8.74
CA SER A 375 5.17 -14.11 9.78
C SER A 375 4.47 -14.07 11.16
N LEU A 376 3.63 -13.07 11.44
CA LEU A 376 2.73 -13.07 12.61
C LEU A 376 1.50 -13.97 12.40
N ASN A 377 1.08 -14.16 11.14
CA ASN A 377 -0.12 -14.89 10.76
C ASN A 377 0.16 -16.29 10.18
N GLU A 378 1.42 -16.73 10.19
CA GLU A 378 1.82 -18.07 9.75
C GLU A 378 1.20 -19.14 10.66
N GLY A 379 0.30 -19.96 10.10
CA GLY A 379 -0.43 -21.00 10.84
C GLY A 379 -1.69 -20.54 11.59
N LYS A 380 -2.22 -19.33 11.31
CA LYS A 380 -3.51 -18.86 11.86
C LYS A 380 -4.68 -19.13 10.89
N ASP A 381 -5.88 -19.35 11.44
CA ASP A 381 -7.11 -19.55 10.65
C ASP A 381 -7.65 -18.26 10.02
N ASN A 382 -7.28 -17.09 10.55
CA ASN A 382 -7.73 -15.78 10.07
C ASN A 382 -6.58 -14.77 10.13
N LEU A 383 -6.63 -13.77 9.24
CA LEU A 383 -5.68 -12.66 9.22
C LEU A 383 -5.90 -11.67 10.38
N GLU A 384 -4.95 -11.59 11.30
CA GLU A 384 -4.86 -10.55 12.33
C GLU A 384 -3.92 -9.42 11.92
N ILE A 385 -4.27 -8.19 12.29
CA ILE A 385 -3.48 -6.98 12.02
C ILE A 385 -3.39 -6.16 13.33
N PRO A 386 -2.32 -6.30 14.13
CA PRO A 386 -2.15 -5.54 15.36
C PRO A 386 -2.09 -4.03 15.10
N ILE A 387 -2.97 -3.29 15.78
CA ILE A 387 -3.03 -1.82 15.78
C ILE A 387 -2.83 -1.33 17.22
N VAL A 388 -2.07 -0.25 17.40
CA VAL A 388 -1.88 0.43 18.69
C VAL A 388 -1.96 1.93 18.49
N SER A 389 -3.10 2.51 18.84
CA SER A 389 -3.37 3.95 18.73
C SER A 389 -3.18 4.69 20.06
N TYR A 390 -2.75 5.95 19.92
CA TYR A 390 -2.43 6.87 20.98
C TYR A 390 -3.05 8.24 20.68
N GLN A 391 -3.56 8.92 21.72
CA GLN A 391 -4.12 10.27 21.65
C GLN A 391 -3.19 11.26 22.37
N ARG A 392 -3.07 12.48 21.86
CA ARG A 392 -2.30 13.55 22.52
C ARG A 392 -3.07 14.08 23.73
N GLN A 393 -2.49 13.93 24.92
CA GLN A 393 -2.96 14.54 26.15
C GLN A 393 -1.90 15.52 26.66
N GLY A 394 -2.16 16.82 26.50
CA GLY A 394 -1.19 17.87 26.78
C GLY A 394 0.08 17.71 25.92
N GLN A 395 1.22 17.46 26.59
CA GLN A 395 2.52 17.25 25.93
C GLN A 395 2.85 15.76 25.63
N PHE A 396 2.00 14.82 26.06
CA PHE A 396 2.28 13.38 25.97
C PHE A 396 1.32 12.66 25.02
N MET A 397 1.75 11.48 24.53
CA MET A 397 0.91 10.57 23.75
C MET A 397 0.55 9.38 24.64
N GLU A 398 -0.70 9.31 25.09
CA GLU A 398 -1.22 8.21 25.91
C GLU A 398 -2.00 7.21 25.05
N VAL A 399 -2.19 5.97 25.52
CA VAL A 399 -2.97 4.96 24.78
C VAL A 399 -4.41 5.45 24.63
N ASP A 400 -4.95 5.39 23.41
CA ASP A 400 -6.31 5.84 23.13
C ASP A 400 -7.32 4.79 23.64
N THR A 401 -7.83 5.02 24.84
CA THR A 401 -8.82 4.15 25.50
C THR A 401 -10.23 4.25 24.91
N THR A 402 -10.48 5.20 23.99
CA THR A 402 -11.77 5.34 23.30
C THR A 402 -11.91 4.39 22.13
N VAL A 403 -10.80 4.01 21.48
CA VAL A 403 -10.78 3.08 20.34
C VAL A 403 -10.25 1.68 20.68
N GLN A 404 -9.51 1.52 21.79
CA GLN A 404 -8.94 0.21 22.18
C GLN A 404 -8.72 0.09 23.69
N SER A 405 -8.90 -1.11 24.25
CA SER A 405 -8.57 -1.34 25.67
C SER A 405 -7.06 -1.36 25.92
N GLU A 406 -6.62 -0.98 27.12
CA GLU A 406 -5.22 -1.11 27.53
C GLU A 406 -4.69 -2.55 27.42
N ALA A 407 -5.55 -3.55 27.64
CA ALA A 407 -5.18 -4.96 27.51
C ALA A 407 -4.88 -5.32 26.05
N LEU A 408 -5.74 -4.90 25.11
CA LEU A 408 -5.51 -5.07 23.67
C LEU A 408 -4.28 -4.28 23.20
N ALA A 409 -4.07 -3.06 23.69
CA ALA A 409 -2.87 -2.28 23.43
C ALA A 409 -1.59 -3.02 23.86
N LYS A 410 -1.59 -3.61 25.06
CA LYS A 410 -0.45 -4.36 25.61
C LYS A 410 -0.22 -5.68 24.86
N TYR A 411 -1.29 -6.37 24.43
CA TYR A 411 -1.24 -7.56 23.57
C TYR A 411 -0.64 -7.23 22.20
N ASN A 412 -1.20 -6.24 21.49
CA ASN A 412 -0.73 -5.85 20.16
C ASN A 412 0.73 -5.36 20.20
N LEU A 413 1.12 -4.57 21.21
CA LEU A 413 2.53 -4.20 21.42
C LEU A 413 3.42 -5.41 21.71
N ARG A 414 2.97 -6.40 22.51
CA ARG A 414 3.73 -7.63 22.80
C ARG A 414 4.03 -8.37 21.49
N ASP A 415 3.05 -8.50 20.61
CA ASP A 415 3.18 -9.30 19.41
C ASP A 415 3.96 -8.58 18.31
N ILE A 416 3.79 -7.25 18.18
CA ILE A 416 4.71 -6.40 17.40
C ILE A 416 6.17 -6.62 17.85
N LYS A 417 6.47 -6.52 19.15
CA LYS A 417 7.82 -6.74 19.70
C LYS A 417 8.33 -8.18 19.58
N LYS A 418 7.44 -9.16 19.38
CA LYS A 418 7.77 -10.60 19.25
C LYS A 418 8.04 -10.99 17.80
N PHE A 419 7.36 -10.38 16.83
CA PHE A 419 7.37 -10.79 15.42
C PHE A 419 8.07 -9.79 14.48
N SER A 420 8.61 -8.68 15.01
CA SER A 420 9.36 -7.67 14.23
C SER A 420 10.72 -7.32 14.87
N PRO A 421 11.62 -6.63 14.15
CA PRO A 421 12.81 -5.99 14.74
C PRO A 421 12.49 -4.90 15.78
N PHE A 422 11.26 -4.41 15.83
CA PHE A 422 10.85 -3.22 16.59
C PHE A 422 10.66 -3.52 18.08
N ASN A 423 11.75 -3.36 18.82
CA ASN A 423 11.75 -3.28 20.28
C ASN A 423 11.35 -1.87 20.78
N LYS A 424 11.12 -1.70 22.10
CA LYS A 424 10.67 -0.42 22.70
C LYS A 424 11.57 0.76 22.32
N TYR A 425 12.88 0.57 22.25
CA TYR A 425 13.83 1.65 21.93
C TYR A 425 13.73 2.04 20.45
N LEU A 426 13.69 1.08 19.52
CA LEU A 426 13.55 1.35 18.08
C LEU A 426 12.20 2.02 17.75
N ILE A 427 11.11 1.60 18.41
CA ILE A 427 9.81 2.29 18.29
C ILE A 427 9.90 3.74 18.77
N GLY A 428 10.55 3.98 19.91
CA GLY A 428 10.75 5.34 20.45
C GLY A 428 11.65 6.22 19.56
N GLU A 429 12.72 5.65 19.03
CA GLU A 429 13.65 6.30 18.09
C GLU A 429 12.91 6.77 16.82
N LYS A 430 12.19 5.86 16.14
CA LYS A 430 11.47 6.19 14.90
C LYS A 430 10.29 7.14 15.17
N ALA A 431 9.56 6.96 16.27
CA ALA A 431 8.54 7.91 16.70
C ALA A 431 9.10 9.31 17.07
N GLY A 432 10.40 9.44 17.34
CA GLY A 432 11.09 10.72 17.54
C GLY A 432 11.31 11.50 16.25
N LEU A 433 11.35 10.83 15.08
CA LEU A 433 11.57 11.46 13.77
C LEU A 433 10.42 12.39 13.33
N PHE A 434 9.24 12.29 13.95
CA PHE A 434 8.14 13.23 13.68
C PHE A 434 8.36 14.63 14.29
N HIS A 435 9.37 14.82 15.14
CA HIS A 435 9.52 16.00 16.00
C HIS A 435 8.29 16.23 16.91
N GLU A 436 8.28 17.31 17.70
CA GLU A 436 7.25 17.52 18.75
C GLU A 436 5.82 17.72 18.19
N ASN A 437 5.72 18.44 17.07
CA ASN A 437 4.46 18.86 16.44
C ASN A 437 4.38 18.54 14.94
N GLY A 438 5.34 17.78 14.40
CA GLY A 438 5.27 17.34 13.00
C GLY A 438 4.25 16.23 12.79
N THR A 439 3.91 16.02 11.52
CA THR A 439 2.95 15.01 11.06
C THR A 439 3.57 14.19 9.94
N GLY A 440 2.98 13.03 9.63
CA GLY A 440 3.39 12.20 8.50
C GLY A 440 3.25 10.70 8.78
N THR A 441 3.80 9.90 7.88
CA THR A 441 3.83 8.43 7.97
C THR A 441 5.23 7.88 7.73
N GLN A 442 5.56 6.80 8.44
CA GLN A 442 6.80 6.05 8.33
C GLN A 442 6.44 4.58 8.13
N ILE A 443 6.83 4.01 6.99
CA ILE A 443 6.57 2.64 6.60
C ILE A 443 7.91 1.89 6.60
N TYR A 444 7.97 0.77 7.31
CA TYR A 444 9.16 -0.06 7.46
C TYR A 444 8.84 -1.48 7.00
N ILE A 445 9.48 -1.93 5.92
CA ILE A 445 9.25 -3.23 5.29
C ILE A 445 10.53 -4.05 5.38
N TRP A 446 10.46 -5.27 5.90
CA TRP A 446 11.59 -6.18 5.99
C TRP A 446 11.19 -7.59 5.53
N ASN A 447 12.12 -8.55 5.65
CA ASN A 447 12.01 -9.86 5.00
C ASN A 447 11.71 -9.67 3.50
N LEU A 448 12.51 -8.80 2.87
CA LEU A 448 12.33 -8.33 1.50
C LEU A 448 12.30 -9.47 0.48
N ASP A 449 11.60 -9.25 -0.63
CA ASP A 449 11.47 -10.22 -1.72
C ASP A 449 12.83 -10.64 -2.30
N LYS A 450 12.93 -11.90 -2.74
CA LYS A 450 14.20 -12.57 -3.02
C LYS A 450 14.38 -13.04 -4.46
N TRP A 451 15.54 -12.68 -5.01
CA TRP A 451 16.09 -13.23 -6.23
C TRP A 451 17.03 -14.39 -5.88
N GLY A 452 16.45 -15.53 -5.49
CA GLY A 452 17.19 -16.70 -5.04
C GLY A 452 17.75 -16.53 -3.62
N SER A 453 19.08 -16.49 -3.49
CA SER A 453 19.79 -16.20 -2.23
C SER A 453 19.59 -14.76 -1.76
N ASP A 454 19.58 -13.83 -2.71
CA ASP A 454 19.73 -12.39 -2.49
C ASP A 454 18.39 -11.65 -2.60
N CYS A 455 18.36 -10.36 -2.24
CA CYS A 455 17.15 -9.54 -2.40
C CYS A 455 16.92 -9.15 -3.86
N CYS A 456 15.66 -9.03 -4.30
CA CYS A 456 15.29 -8.52 -5.62
C CYS A 456 15.74 -7.06 -5.86
N LEU A 457 15.96 -6.31 -4.78
CA LEU A 457 16.58 -4.99 -4.78
C LEU A 457 18.07 -5.08 -4.43
N GLU A 458 18.86 -4.24 -5.09
CA GLU A 458 20.20 -3.81 -4.72
C GLU A 458 20.12 -2.35 -4.28
N TRP A 459 21.08 -1.86 -3.49
CA TRP A 459 21.14 -0.45 -3.11
C TRP A 459 22.58 0.00 -2.92
N GLU A 460 22.83 1.26 -3.29
CA GLU A 460 24.13 1.91 -3.19
C GLU A 460 23.96 3.13 -2.28
N THR A 461 24.72 3.19 -1.18
CA THR A 461 24.71 4.35 -0.28
C THR A 461 25.44 5.52 -0.94
N GLY A 462 24.86 6.72 -0.87
CA GLY A 462 25.53 7.92 -1.35
C GLY A 462 26.78 8.23 -0.50
N LEU A 463 27.84 8.74 -1.12
CA LEU A 463 29.01 9.17 -0.35
C LEU A 463 28.74 10.52 0.32
N SER A 464 28.63 10.50 1.65
CA SER A 464 28.52 11.69 2.51
C SER A 464 29.82 12.51 2.51
N GLY A 465 30.11 13.18 1.39
CA GLY A 465 31.43 13.79 1.14
C GLY A 465 31.50 14.70 -0.09
N GLY A 466 30.51 15.56 -0.31
CA GLY A 466 30.59 16.76 -1.17
C GLY A 466 30.78 16.56 -2.69
N SER A 467 31.15 15.38 -3.16
CA SER A 467 31.38 15.09 -4.58
C SER A 467 30.11 14.61 -5.28
N SER A 468 29.85 15.13 -6.47
CA SER A 468 28.62 14.87 -7.25
C SER A 468 28.55 13.48 -7.91
N PHE A 469 29.58 12.66 -7.73
CA PHE A 469 29.82 11.42 -8.49
C PHE A 469 29.17 10.16 -7.89
N HIS A 470 28.75 10.17 -6.63
CA HIS A 470 28.14 9.03 -5.95
C HIS A 470 26.81 9.40 -5.29
N GLN A 471 25.77 9.57 -6.11
CA GLN A 471 24.39 9.71 -5.65
C GLN A 471 23.82 8.32 -5.35
N GLY A 472 23.32 8.11 -4.13
CA GLY A 472 22.75 6.81 -3.74
C GLY A 472 21.49 6.44 -4.52
N ASP A 473 21.27 5.15 -4.75
CA ASP A 473 20.13 4.63 -5.51
C ASP A 473 19.68 3.26 -4.98
N ILE A 474 18.48 2.83 -5.42
CA ILE A 474 17.93 1.51 -5.22
C ILE A 474 17.67 0.92 -6.60
N LEU A 475 18.29 -0.23 -6.90
CA LEU A 475 18.27 -0.86 -8.22
C LEU A 475 17.49 -2.18 -8.19
N ILE A 476 16.81 -2.53 -9.29
CA ILE A 476 16.31 -3.90 -9.48
C ILE A 476 17.50 -4.79 -9.87
N ARG A 477 17.84 -5.78 -9.03
CA ARG A 477 19.02 -6.67 -9.22
C ARG A 477 19.13 -7.28 -10.61
N SER A 478 18.00 -7.69 -11.18
CA SER A 478 17.97 -8.36 -12.48
C SER A 478 18.32 -7.44 -13.66
N LYS A 479 18.22 -6.10 -13.47
CA LYS A 479 18.45 -5.04 -14.47
C LYS A 479 17.77 -5.33 -15.83
N ARG A 480 16.63 -6.04 -15.77
CA ARG A 480 15.80 -6.41 -16.92
C ARG A 480 14.97 -5.21 -17.36
N ILE A 481 15.06 -4.90 -18.64
CA ILE A 481 14.32 -3.82 -19.30
C ILE A 481 12.94 -4.32 -19.72
N ARG A 482 11.92 -3.47 -19.61
CA ARG A 482 10.53 -3.79 -20.02
C ARG A 482 10.50 -3.99 -21.53
N SER A 483 9.84 -5.04 -21.99
CA SER A 483 9.67 -5.29 -23.43
C SER A 483 8.73 -4.24 -24.03
N ARG A 484 9.12 -3.65 -25.16
CA ARG A 484 8.32 -2.66 -25.91
C ARG A 484 8.52 -2.94 -27.42
N PRO A 485 7.46 -2.93 -28.26
CA PRO A 485 7.60 -3.12 -29.71
C PRO A 485 8.63 -2.16 -30.32
N GLY A 486 9.47 -2.64 -31.24
CA GLY A 486 10.50 -1.81 -31.90
C GLY A 486 11.69 -1.39 -31.03
N GLN A 487 11.71 -1.67 -29.72
CA GLN A 487 12.81 -1.28 -28.82
C GLN A 487 14.04 -2.19 -28.98
N THR A 488 15.14 -1.65 -29.51
CA THR A 488 16.46 -2.33 -29.53
C THR A 488 17.38 -1.89 -28.39
N SER A 489 17.10 -0.75 -27.74
CA SER A 489 17.88 -0.24 -26.61
C SER A 489 17.99 -1.26 -25.49
N ARG A 490 19.20 -1.33 -24.92
CA ARG A 490 19.50 -2.04 -23.66
C ARG A 490 19.93 -1.06 -22.55
N MET A 491 19.56 0.20 -22.68
CA MET A 491 19.83 1.27 -21.73
C MET A 491 18.54 2.04 -21.49
N VAL A 492 17.69 1.51 -20.62
CA VAL A 492 16.47 2.18 -20.13
C VAL A 492 16.54 2.26 -18.61
N PRO A 493 17.30 3.22 -18.02
CA PRO A 493 17.51 3.27 -16.58
C PRO A 493 16.22 3.33 -15.76
N LEU A 494 15.18 3.97 -16.27
CA LEU A 494 13.84 4.04 -15.67
C LEU A 494 13.26 2.65 -15.33
N ASP A 495 13.60 1.61 -16.09
CA ASP A 495 13.08 0.26 -15.85
C ASP A 495 13.76 -0.46 -14.65
N TYR A 496 14.91 0.03 -14.15
CA TYR A 496 15.70 -0.66 -13.10
C TYR A 496 16.42 0.22 -12.07
N SER A 497 16.44 1.55 -12.21
CA SER A 497 16.96 2.53 -11.24
C SER A 497 15.81 3.34 -10.65
N LEU A 498 15.64 3.30 -9.32
CA LEU A 498 14.54 3.99 -8.65
C LEU A 498 14.70 5.50 -8.79
N ARG A 499 15.92 6.04 -8.69
CA ARG A 499 16.26 7.43 -8.99
C ARG A 499 15.79 7.84 -10.38
N SER A 500 16.08 7.04 -11.39
CA SER A 500 15.71 7.31 -12.78
C SER A 500 14.18 7.29 -13.00
N TYR A 501 13.44 6.49 -12.24
CA TYR A 501 11.98 6.46 -12.29
C TYR A 501 11.34 7.64 -11.53
N LEU A 502 11.80 7.92 -10.31
CA LEU A 502 11.26 9.01 -9.48
C LEU A 502 11.70 10.41 -9.95
N GLU A 503 12.60 10.53 -10.93
CA GLU A 503 12.83 11.78 -11.67
C GLU A 503 11.59 12.24 -12.46
N VAL A 504 10.78 11.31 -12.96
CA VAL A 504 9.68 11.58 -13.92
C VAL A 504 8.34 10.96 -13.51
N ILE A 505 8.22 10.41 -12.29
CA ILE A 505 7.00 9.75 -11.81
C ILE A 505 5.76 10.67 -11.80
N PHE A 506 5.96 11.98 -11.63
CA PHE A 506 4.90 12.99 -11.67
C PHE A 506 5.12 13.99 -12.81
N LEU A 507 4.03 14.38 -13.47
CA LEU A 507 4.01 15.37 -14.55
C LEU A 507 4.47 16.74 -14.06
N ASP A 508 4.05 17.10 -12.85
CA ASP A 508 4.46 18.30 -12.12
C ASP A 508 4.92 17.94 -10.69
N PRO A 509 6.21 17.61 -10.50
CA PRO A 509 6.71 17.15 -9.21
C PRO A 509 6.84 18.31 -8.22
N ARG A 510 6.01 18.32 -7.16
CA ARG A 510 6.03 19.32 -6.06
C ARG A 510 6.65 18.81 -4.75
N MET A 511 6.54 17.51 -4.49
CA MET A 511 7.15 16.81 -3.36
C MET A 511 8.64 16.56 -3.63
N LYS A 512 9.53 16.83 -2.65
CA LYS A 512 10.95 16.46 -2.75
C LYS A 512 11.11 14.98 -2.39
N ILE A 513 11.73 14.19 -3.26
CA ILE A 513 12.02 12.77 -3.01
C ILE A 513 13.52 12.59 -2.77
N TYR A 514 13.89 11.85 -1.72
CA TYR A 514 15.27 11.49 -1.39
C TYR A 514 15.40 9.96 -1.45
N ILE A 515 16.44 9.45 -2.13
CA ILE A 515 16.78 8.02 -2.16
C ILE A 515 18.18 7.86 -1.58
N GLN A 516 18.34 6.97 -0.59
CA GLN A 516 19.60 6.75 0.13
C GLN A 516 20.24 8.09 0.56
N GLN A 517 19.43 8.91 1.26
CA GLN A 517 19.73 10.28 1.73
C GLN A 517 20.03 11.33 0.63
N SER A 518 20.07 10.94 -0.65
CA SER A 518 20.42 11.81 -1.77
C SER A 518 19.17 12.27 -2.55
N LEU A 519 18.98 13.59 -2.67
CA LEU A 519 17.85 14.21 -3.39
C LEU A 519 17.75 13.70 -4.84
N VAL A 520 16.55 13.30 -5.27
CA VAL A 520 16.21 12.99 -6.66
C VAL A 520 15.94 14.29 -7.41
N ARG A 521 16.51 14.43 -8.61
CA ARG A 521 16.36 15.64 -9.45
C ARG A 521 15.08 15.58 -10.29
N SER A 522 13.93 15.44 -9.62
CA SER A 522 12.63 15.35 -10.27
C SER A 522 12.33 16.57 -11.14
N ARG A 523 11.78 16.34 -12.34
CA ARG A 523 11.65 17.36 -13.40
C ARG A 523 10.34 17.17 -14.18
N PRO A 524 9.63 18.26 -14.55
CA PRO A 524 8.50 18.18 -15.47
C PRO A 524 9.03 17.75 -16.85
N LEU A 525 8.80 16.49 -17.25
CA LEU A 525 9.48 15.88 -18.39
C LEU A 525 9.34 16.70 -19.68
N ALA A 526 8.12 17.17 -19.98
CA ALA A 526 7.81 18.02 -21.14
C ALA A 526 8.65 19.30 -21.20
N LYS A 527 8.90 19.95 -20.04
CA LYS A 527 9.74 21.16 -19.94
C LYS A 527 11.23 20.88 -20.10
N SER A 528 11.65 19.61 -20.12
CA SER A 528 13.06 19.18 -20.26
C SER A 528 13.43 18.67 -21.66
N LEU A 529 12.53 18.84 -22.64
CA LEU A 529 12.76 18.49 -24.04
C LEU A 529 13.28 19.70 -24.85
N ASN A 530 13.78 19.43 -26.05
CA ASN A 530 14.16 20.44 -27.05
C ASN A 530 13.31 20.33 -28.32
N ARG A 531 13.20 21.43 -29.09
CA ARG A 531 12.37 21.54 -30.31
C ARG A 531 10.94 21.08 -30.04
N THR A 532 10.36 21.57 -28.95
CA THR A 532 9.03 21.20 -28.50
C THR A 532 7.93 21.69 -29.44
N VAL A 533 6.94 20.84 -29.63
CA VAL A 533 5.70 21.13 -30.36
C VAL A 533 4.53 20.64 -29.50
N VAL A 534 3.51 21.48 -29.35
CA VAL A 534 2.29 21.15 -28.61
C VAL A 534 1.16 20.89 -29.61
N GLU A 535 0.82 19.62 -29.77
CA GLU A 535 -0.29 19.15 -30.59
C GLU A 535 -1.56 19.10 -29.75
N ASN A 536 -2.59 19.83 -30.17
CA ASN A 536 -3.94 19.74 -29.59
C ASN A 536 -4.82 18.90 -30.51
N GLY A 537 -5.65 18.04 -29.95
CA GLY A 537 -6.56 17.17 -30.70
C GLY A 537 -7.84 16.86 -29.95
N ILE A 538 -8.67 16.03 -30.57
CA ILE A 538 -9.88 15.47 -29.99
C ILE A 538 -9.85 13.96 -30.26
N VAL A 539 -10.00 13.15 -29.21
CA VAL A 539 -10.09 11.69 -29.29
C VAL A 539 -11.42 11.29 -28.64
N MET A 540 -12.27 10.57 -29.39
CA MET A 540 -13.63 10.17 -28.95
C MET A 540 -14.45 11.32 -28.33
N GLY A 541 -14.38 12.51 -28.94
CA GLY A 541 -15.10 13.71 -28.49
C GLY A 541 -14.46 14.47 -27.32
N LYS A 542 -13.43 13.92 -26.67
CA LYS A 542 -12.72 14.56 -25.55
C LYS A 542 -11.44 15.26 -26.03
N PRO A 543 -11.09 16.45 -25.52
CA PRO A 543 -9.87 17.17 -25.90
C PRO A 543 -8.62 16.46 -25.36
N VAL A 544 -7.53 16.49 -26.12
CA VAL A 544 -6.22 15.96 -25.72
C VAL A 544 -5.10 16.94 -26.09
N GLN A 545 -4.04 16.99 -25.28
CA GLN A 545 -2.85 17.82 -25.53
C GLN A 545 -1.58 17.00 -25.37
N LEU A 546 -0.82 16.87 -26.46
CA LEU A 546 0.44 16.14 -26.52
C LEU A 546 1.60 17.14 -26.69
N THR A 547 2.58 17.10 -25.80
CA THR A 547 3.88 17.76 -26.05
C THR A 547 4.86 16.75 -26.64
N LEU A 548 5.30 16.98 -27.87
CA LEU A 548 6.39 16.23 -28.51
C LEU A 548 7.67 17.06 -28.50
N GLY A 549 8.82 16.41 -28.32
CA GLY A 549 10.13 17.04 -28.35
C GLY A 549 11.25 16.01 -28.47
N ARG A 550 12.50 16.46 -28.53
CA ARG A 550 13.69 15.60 -28.49
C ARG A 550 14.40 15.67 -27.14
N CYS A 551 15.08 14.60 -26.76
CA CYS A 551 16.04 14.58 -25.66
C CYS A 551 17.37 13.95 -26.10
N GLN A 552 18.48 14.66 -25.90
CA GLN A 552 19.81 14.20 -26.29
C GLN A 552 20.23 12.89 -25.59
N LEU A 553 19.88 12.73 -24.31
CA LEU A 553 20.18 11.52 -23.54
C LEU A 553 19.47 10.29 -24.13
N GLU A 554 18.19 10.45 -24.49
CA GLU A 554 17.38 9.38 -25.09
C GLU A 554 17.84 9.08 -26.52
N TRP A 555 18.27 10.11 -27.28
CA TRP A 555 18.92 9.91 -28.58
C TRP A 555 20.20 9.06 -28.47
N GLU A 556 21.06 9.37 -27.50
CA GLU A 556 22.30 8.63 -27.24
C GLU A 556 22.02 7.18 -26.84
N GLN A 557 21.05 6.95 -25.94
CA GLN A 557 20.63 5.62 -25.48
C GLN A 557 19.78 4.82 -26.50
N ALA A 558 19.39 5.43 -27.63
CA ALA A 558 18.45 4.88 -28.62
C ALA A 558 17.04 4.58 -28.05
N ASN A 559 16.60 5.43 -27.12
CA ASN A 559 15.28 5.44 -26.55
C ASN A 559 14.36 6.42 -27.30
N CYS A 560 13.05 6.19 -27.22
CA CYS A 560 11.98 7.06 -27.69
C CYS A 560 10.62 6.53 -27.22
N GLY A 561 9.57 7.33 -27.37
CA GLY A 561 8.19 6.95 -27.09
C GLY A 561 7.42 7.97 -26.24
N ILE A 562 6.16 7.66 -25.96
CA ILE A 562 5.24 8.51 -25.22
C ILE A 562 5.26 8.17 -23.72
N PHE A 563 5.09 9.19 -22.89
CA PHE A 563 4.87 9.09 -21.46
C PHE A 563 3.44 9.52 -21.16
N LEU A 564 2.62 8.58 -20.68
CA LEU A 564 1.20 8.77 -20.40
C LEU A 564 1.00 8.94 -18.90
N TYR A 565 0.46 10.09 -18.51
CA TYR A 565 0.14 10.44 -17.12
C TYR A 565 -1.37 10.40 -16.88
N TRP A 566 -1.78 10.09 -15.65
CA TRP A 566 -3.18 10.08 -15.21
C TRP A 566 -3.22 10.64 -13.77
N HIS A 567 -4.08 11.62 -13.49
CA HIS A 567 -3.97 12.57 -12.38
C HIS A 567 -2.54 13.10 -12.17
N GLY A 568 -1.81 13.39 -13.26
CA GLY A 568 -0.41 13.81 -13.23
C GLY A 568 0.58 12.74 -12.75
N ARG A 569 0.22 11.45 -12.75
CA ARG A 569 1.04 10.30 -12.32
C ARG A 569 1.34 9.34 -13.49
N LEU A 570 2.61 8.97 -13.66
CA LEU A 570 3.11 8.21 -14.83
C LEU A 570 2.63 6.74 -14.90
N ILE A 571 1.69 6.42 -15.79
CA ILE A 571 1.15 5.06 -15.95
C ILE A 571 2.01 4.23 -16.93
N GLU A 572 2.34 4.79 -18.10
CA GLU A 572 3.18 4.14 -19.11
C GLU A 572 4.32 5.04 -19.59
N ALA A 573 5.52 4.47 -19.74
CA ALA A 573 6.74 5.18 -20.11
C ALA A 573 7.42 4.55 -21.33
N TYR A 574 7.84 5.39 -22.27
CA TYR A 574 8.35 5.03 -23.60
C TYR A 574 7.36 4.19 -24.43
N LYS A 575 6.05 4.39 -24.27
CA LYS A 575 4.99 3.75 -25.08
C LYS A 575 5.29 3.98 -26.58
N ARG A 576 5.21 2.92 -27.38
CA ARG A 576 5.57 2.93 -28.80
C ARG A 576 4.31 3.02 -29.63
N VAL A 577 4.26 4.00 -30.52
CA VAL A 577 3.13 4.38 -31.36
C VAL A 577 3.62 4.68 -32.78
N GLY A 578 2.75 4.58 -33.78
CA GLY A 578 3.10 4.82 -35.18
C GLY A 578 4.32 3.98 -35.62
N ARG A 579 5.22 4.57 -36.42
CA ARG A 579 6.41 3.85 -36.95
C ARG A 579 7.41 3.42 -35.87
N MET A 580 7.35 3.97 -34.65
CA MET A 580 8.24 3.58 -33.54
C MET A 580 8.05 2.12 -33.09
N ILE A 581 6.92 1.51 -33.45
CA ILE A 581 6.58 0.10 -33.23
C ILE A 581 7.41 -0.83 -34.13
N HIS A 582 7.68 -0.39 -35.37
CA HIS A 582 8.24 -1.24 -36.44
C HIS A 582 9.71 -0.96 -36.74
N SER A 583 10.23 0.22 -36.37
CA SER A 583 11.60 0.64 -36.65
C SER A 583 12.23 1.30 -35.42
N ALA A 584 13.39 0.77 -35.01
CA ALA A 584 14.07 1.19 -33.78
C ALA A 584 14.79 2.54 -33.88
N ASP A 585 15.22 2.93 -35.09
CA ASP A 585 15.80 4.25 -35.35
C ASP A 585 14.72 5.30 -35.69
N THR A 586 13.50 4.89 -36.03
CA THR A 586 12.39 5.81 -36.31
C THR A 586 11.83 6.36 -35.00
N GLY A 587 11.73 7.68 -34.92
CA GLY A 587 11.37 8.37 -33.68
C GLY A 587 12.50 8.41 -32.64
N ARG A 588 13.71 7.91 -32.93
CA ARG A 588 14.84 7.88 -31.98
C ARG A 588 15.06 9.26 -31.33
N GLY A 589 15.20 9.26 -30.00
CA GLY A 589 15.35 10.48 -29.21
C GLY A 589 14.10 11.37 -29.10
N VAL A 590 12.99 11.04 -29.78
CA VAL A 590 11.71 11.74 -29.62
C VAL A 590 10.99 11.21 -28.39
N ILE A 591 10.55 12.13 -27.55
CA ILE A 591 9.72 11.88 -26.37
C ILE A 591 8.40 12.63 -26.54
N GLY A 592 7.29 11.92 -26.33
CA GLY A 592 5.97 12.53 -26.16
C GLY A 592 5.58 12.56 -24.69
N VAL A 593 4.85 13.58 -24.26
CA VAL A 593 4.29 13.71 -22.91
C VAL A 593 2.84 14.15 -23.02
N ILE A 594 1.94 13.40 -22.40
CA ILE A 594 0.50 13.63 -22.40
C ILE A 594 -0.09 13.27 -21.03
N ASP A 595 -1.03 14.08 -20.54
CA ASP A 595 -1.93 13.65 -19.47
C ASP A 595 -3.24 13.17 -20.11
N VAL A 596 -3.72 12.01 -19.69
CA VAL A 596 -4.91 11.33 -20.23
C VAL A 596 -6.03 11.21 -19.19
N THR A 597 -5.97 11.97 -18.08
CA THR A 597 -6.99 12.00 -17.01
C THR A 597 -8.40 12.10 -17.58
N ASP A 598 -8.70 13.20 -18.26
CA ASP A 598 -10.04 13.49 -18.79
C ASP A 598 -10.52 12.43 -19.80
N LEU A 599 -9.58 11.80 -20.52
CA LEU A 599 -9.87 10.75 -21.50
C LEU A 599 -10.23 9.41 -20.82
N MET A 600 -9.45 9.01 -19.81
CA MET A 600 -9.46 7.69 -19.15
C MET A 600 -10.33 7.59 -17.89
N ASP A 601 -11.08 8.65 -17.58
CA ASP A 601 -12.17 8.69 -16.61
C ASP A 601 -13.51 8.86 -17.35
N ASP A 602 -14.55 8.10 -16.99
CA ASP A 602 -15.88 8.22 -17.60
C ASP A 602 -16.78 9.28 -16.94
N GLY A 603 -16.37 9.83 -15.79
CA GLY A 603 -17.14 10.79 -15.00
C GLY A 603 -18.19 10.17 -14.07
N ASN A 604 -18.35 8.84 -14.10
CA ASN A 604 -19.23 8.06 -13.21
C ASN A 604 -18.42 7.15 -12.26
N GLY A 605 -17.09 7.32 -12.20
CA GLY A 605 -16.16 6.53 -11.39
C GLY A 605 -15.54 5.33 -12.11
N HIS A 606 -15.90 5.06 -13.37
CA HIS A 606 -15.24 4.01 -14.14
C HIS A 606 -13.94 4.52 -14.79
N VAL A 607 -12.83 3.85 -14.48
CA VAL A 607 -11.49 4.23 -14.95
C VAL A 607 -10.84 3.13 -15.78
N TRP A 608 -10.27 3.47 -16.92
CA TRP A 608 -9.57 2.52 -17.80
C TRP A 608 -8.10 2.27 -17.39
N VAL A 609 -7.72 2.56 -16.14
CA VAL A 609 -6.37 2.29 -15.60
C VAL A 609 -6.35 0.94 -14.87
N HIS A 610 -5.29 0.15 -15.02
CA HIS A 610 -5.12 -1.07 -14.22
C HIS A 610 -4.90 -0.76 -12.73
N SER A 611 -5.38 -1.63 -11.84
CA SER A 611 -5.29 -1.48 -10.38
C SER A 611 -3.88 -1.47 -9.78
N ASN A 612 -2.85 -1.74 -10.59
CA ASN A 612 -1.42 -1.61 -10.23
C ASN A 612 -0.75 -0.35 -10.82
N LYS A 613 -1.51 0.48 -11.56
CA LYS A 613 -1.07 1.74 -12.18
C LYS A 613 0.12 1.60 -13.16
N GLN A 614 0.29 0.45 -13.82
CA GLN A 614 1.40 0.17 -14.74
C GLN A 614 1.03 0.07 -16.24
N GLY A 615 -0.25 0.31 -16.56
CA GLY A 615 -0.83 0.24 -17.90
C GLY A 615 -2.33 0.55 -17.89
N PHE A 616 -2.90 0.70 -19.09
CA PHE A 616 -4.34 0.91 -19.29
C PHE A 616 -5.03 -0.40 -19.72
N GLN A 617 -6.33 -0.48 -19.44
CA GLN A 617 -7.21 -1.56 -19.90
C GLN A 617 -7.40 -1.46 -21.43
N ASP A 618 -7.57 -2.61 -22.09
CA ASP A 618 -7.87 -2.66 -23.53
C ASP A 618 -9.29 -2.12 -23.78
N CYS A 619 -9.39 -1.02 -24.53
CA CYS A 619 -10.64 -0.34 -24.86
C CYS A 619 -10.49 0.56 -26.09
N GLU A 620 -11.63 0.88 -26.73
CA GLU A 620 -11.68 1.76 -27.90
C GLU A 620 -11.04 3.14 -27.64
N LEU A 621 -11.27 3.73 -26.46
CA LEU A 621 -10.66 4.99 -26.04
C LEU A 621 -9.12 4.95 -26.05
N TYR A 622 -8.53 3.81 -25.67
CA TYR A 622 -7.07 3.65 -25.66
C TYR A 622 -6.53 3.35 -27.06
N ALA A 623 -7.19 2.49 -27.83
CA ALA A 623 -6.80 2.20 -29.22
C ALA A 623 -6.84 3.47 -30.11
N GLN A 624 -7.90 4.26 -30.00
CA GLN A 624 -8.05 5.55 -30.71
C GLN A 624 -6.99 6.58 -30.26
N LEU A 625 -6.59 6.55 -28.98
CA LEU A 625 -5.46 7.34 -28.51
C LEU A 625 -4.13 6.86 -29.12
N GLU A 626 -3.87 5.55 -29.18
CA GLU A 626 -2.63 5.01 -29.76
C GLU A 626 -2.47 5.37 -31.24
N GLU A 627 -3.57 5.32 -32.01
CA GLU A 627 -3.62 5.74 -33.41
C GLU A 627 -3.31 7.25 -33.54
N TRP A 628 -4.03 8.10 -32.80
CA TRP A 628 -3.80 9.56 -32.83
C TRP A 628 -2.39 9.95 -32.37
N LEU A 629 -1.88 9.33 -31.29
CA LEU A 629 -0.49 9.52 -30.83
C LEU A 629 0.52 9.07 -31.89
N GLY A 630 0.22 7.99 -32.63
CA GLY A 630 1.04 7.49 -33.72
C GLY A 630 1.17 8.51 -34.85
N ASP A 631 0.04 8.99 -35.35
CA ASP A 631 -0.03 10.00 -36.42
C ASP A 631 0.73 11.28 -36.06
N ARG A 632 0.51 11.82 -34.85
CA ARG A 632 1.20 13.04 -34.39
C ARG A 632 2.70 12.83 -34.23
N SER A 633 3.11 11.66 -33.75
CA SER A 633 4.52 11.31 -33.58
C SER A 633 5.24 11.13 -34.92
N ASP A 634 4.59 10.50 -35.89
CA ASP A 634 5.08 10.34 -37.26
C ASP A 634 5.20 11.72 -37.95
N GLN A 635 4.17 12.57 -37.87
CA GLN A 635 4.20 13.92 -38.43
C GLN A 635 5.30 14.79 -37.81
N TYR A 636 5.44 14.78 -36.48
CA TYR A 636 6.53 15.46 -35.79
C TYR A 636 7.90 14.93 -36.23
N TRP A 637 8.04 13.60 -36.39
CA TRP A 637 9.27 12.99 -36.86
C TRP A 637 9.62 13.48 -38.27
N PHE A 638 8.71 13.36 -39.25
CA PHE A 638 8.93 13.84 -40.62
C PHE A 638 9.37 15.31 -40.66
N ASN A 639 8.64 16.18 -39.95
CA ASN A 639 8.91 17.63 -39.93
C ASN A 639 10.26 18.00 -39.27
N ASN A 640 10.88 17.10 -38.51
CA ASN A 640 12.12 17.36 -37.76
C ASN A 640 13.30 16.43 -38.11
N PHE A 641 13.10 15.37 -38.91
CA PHE A 641 14.14 14.37 -39.20
C PHE A 641 15.23 14.94 -40.13
N ASP A 642 14.83 15.59 -41.23
CA ASP A 642 15.76 16.10 -42.24
C ASP A 642 16.31 17.50 -41.95
N LYS A 643 17.22 17.55 -40.98
CA LYS A 643 18.41 18.43 -41.04
C LYS A 643 19.66 17.55 -40.90
N LEU A 644 19.83 16.65 -41.88
CA LEU A 644 20.87 15.64 -41.88
C LEU A 644 22.30 16.22 -41.92
N GLN A 645 23.19 15.45 -41.30
CA GLN A 645 24.66 15.48 -41.37
C GLN A 645 25.42 16.55 -40.56
N LEU A 646 26.24 16.01 -39.65
CA LEU A 646 27.64 16.40 -39.44
C LEU A 646 27.94 17.88 -39.14
N LYS A 647 27.43 18.35 -38.00
CA LYS A 647 28.39 18.88 -37.02
C LYS A 647 28.55 17.89 -35.86
N LYS A 648 29.79 17.40 -35.68
CA LYS A 648 30.31 17.08 -34.33
C LYS A 648 30.57 18.41 -33.60
N SER A 649 29.53 19.20 -33.36
CA SER A 649 29.62 20.30 -32.40
C SER A 649 29.39 19.71 -31.01
N SER A 650 30.28 20.02 -30.07
CA SER A 650 30.17 19.67 -28.64
C SER A 650 29.05 20.45 -27.92
N SER A 651 28.10 20.99 -28.68
CA SER A 651 26.86 21.58 -28.20
C SER A 651 25.90 20.47 -27.79
N LEU A 652 25.84 20.19 -26.49
CA LEU A 652 24.73 19.43 -25.91
C LEU A 652 23.41 20.10 -26.32
N ASP A 653 22.49 19.34 -26.92
CA ASP A 653 21.20 19.81 -27.43
C ASP A 653 20.27 20.08 -26.23
N LYS A 654 20.52 21.22 -25.54
CA LYS A 654 19.87 21.70 -24.31
C LYS A 654 18.33 21.73 -24.44
N PRO A 655 17.58 21.63 -23.32
CA PRO A 655 16.14 21.87 -23.34
C PRO A 655 15.83 23.27 -23.86
N ASP A 656 14.64 23.48 -24.44
CA ASP A 656 14.23 24.79 -25.00
C ASP A 656 14.26 25.90 -23.94
N ASN A 657 13.99 25.55 -22.69
CA ASN A 657 14.13 26.41 -21.52
C ASN A 657 14.71 25.59 -20.35
N GLU A 658 15.62 26.17 -19.58
CA GLU A 658 16.11 25.59 -18.32
C GLU A 658 15.17 25.97 -17.17
N TRP A 659 14.99 25.10 -16.18
CA TRP A 659 14.02 25.31 -15.07
C TRP A 659 14.60 24.90 -13.71
N VAL A 660 14.13 25.56 -12.65
CA VAL A 660 14.42 25.21 -11.24
C VAL A 660 13.14 25.28 -10.39
N GLN A 661 13.05 24.46 -9.34
CA GLN A 661 12.00 24.56 -8.34
C GLN A 661 12.47 25.40 -7.14
N CYS A 662 11.61 26.25 -6.60
CA CYS A 662 11.85 26.98 -5.36
C CYS A 662 11.59 26.10 -4.13
N ASP A 663 12.61 25.83 -3.33
CA ASP A 663 12.54 25.03 -2.10
C ASP A 663 11.45 25.48 -1.11
N LYS A 664 11.22 26.80 -0.99
CA LYS A 664 10.24 27.40 -0.07
C LYS A 664 8.79 27.30 -0.55
N CYS A 665 8.51 27.66 -1.81
CA CYS A 665 7.13 27.76 -2.31
C CYS A 665 6.75 26.72 -3.37
N ARG A 666 7.67 25.80 -3.70
CA ARG A 666 7.56 24.71 -4.69
C ARG A 666 7.15 25.13 -6.09
N LYS A 667 7.12 26.44 -6.38
CA LYS A 667 6.92 26.99 -7.73
C LYS A 667 8.13 26.73 -8.62
N TRP A 668 7.88 26.39 -9.88
CA TRP A 668 8.88 26.33 -10.94
C TRP A 668 9.22 27.75 -11.45
N ARG A 669 10.49 27.96 -11.79
CA ARG A 669 11.04 29.19 -12.34
C ARG A 669 11.88 28.89 -13.57
N MET A 670 11.66 29.66 -14.62
CA MET A 670 12.45 29.59 -15.84
C MET A 670 13.81 30.27 -15.61
N LEU A 671 14.86 29.61 -16.05
CA LEU A 671 16.23 30.12 -16.00
C LEU A 671 16.58 30.73 -17.36
N SER A 672 17.22 31.90 -17.37
CA SER A 672 17.75 32.46 -18.61
C SER A 672 18.91 31.62 -19.15
N SER A 673 19.10 31.62 -20.47
CA SER A 673 20.03 30.74 -21.20
C SER A 673 21.51 30.79 -20.77
N ALA A 674 21.89 31.80 -19.99
CA ALA A 674 23.21 31.94 -19.36
C ALA A 674 23.42 31.04 -18.13
N PHE A 675 22.36 30.43 -17.59
CA PHE A 675 22.40 29.58 -16.40
C PHE A 675 22.14 28.10 -16.75
N ASP A 676 22.55 27.21 -15.85
CA ASP A 676 22.43 25.76 -15.96
C ASP A 676 21.87 25.25 -14.62
N SER A 677 20.70 24.58 -14.68
CA SER A 677 20.02 24.04 -13.50
C SER A 677 20.92 23.11 -12.67
N LYS A 678 21.91 22.45 -13.29
CA LYS A 678 22.82 21.50 -12.64
C LYS A 678 23.91 22.17 -11.80
N GLN A 679 24.17 23.46 -12.04
CA GLN A 679 25.18 24.29 -11.37
C GLN A 679 24.61 25.13 -10.21
N LEU A 680 23.28 25.14 -10.06
CA LEU A 680 22.62 25.77 -8.91
C LEU A 680 22.87 24.96 -7.62
N PRO A 681 22.85 25.60 -6.43
CA PRO A 681 22.93 24.91 -5.15
C PRO A 681 21.79 23.90 -4.97
N GLN A 682 22.02 22.87 -4.14
CA GLN A 682 21.06 21.79 -3.88
C GLN A 682 19.75 22.26 -3.23
N GLU A 683 19.78 23.40 -2.54
CA GLU A 683 18.59 24.15 -2.13
C GLU A 683 18.61 25.52 -2.82
N TRP A 684 17.51 25.87 -3.50
CA TRP A 684 17.39 27.11 -4.27
C TRP A 684 16.07 27.82 -3.98
N PHE A 685 16.14 29.14 -3.79
CA PHE A 685 14.99 29.96 -3.39
C PHE A 685 14.76 31.09 -4.39
N CYS A 686 13.51 31.53 -4.57
CA CYS A 686 13.16 32.60 -5.53
C CYS A 686 14.01 33.87 -5.39
N TYR A 687 14.42 34.24 -4.17
CA TYR A 687 15.25 35.44 -3.92
C TYR A 687 16.71 35.30 -4.40
N MET A 688 17.13 34.11 -4.83
CA MET A 688 18.49 33.83 -5.30
C MET A 688 18.62 34.08 -6.81
N LYS A 689 19.86 34.28 -7.26
CA LYS A 689 20.17 34.32 -8.69
C LYS A 689 19.83 32.96 -9.35
N PRO A 690 19.33 32.94 -10.59
CA PRO A 690 19.13 34.11 -11.46
C PRO A 690 17.79 34.85 -11.28
N PHE A 691 16.80 34.28 -10.61
CA PHE A 691 15.44 34.85 -10.56
C PHE A 691 15.37 36.13 -9.73
N ASN A 692 16.00 36.18 -8.55
CA ASN A 692 15.99 37.32 -7.61
C ASN A 692 14.59 37.87 -7.25
N GLY A 693 13.55 37.04 -7.43
CA GLY A 693 12.15 37.41 -7.26
C GLY A 693 11.56 36.95 -5.92
N LYS A 694 10.25 37.12 -5.78
CA LYS A 694 9.52 36.77 -4.55
C LYS A 694 8.78 35.42 -4.70
N CYS A 695 8.36 34.83 -3.58
CA CYS A 695 7.66 33.53 -3.59
C CYS A 695 6.21 33.68 -4.06
N GLU A 696 5.65 34.87 -3.85
CA GLU A 696 4.28 35.26 -4.08
C GLU A 696 3.99 35.40 -5.59
N THR A 697 4.99 35.83 -6.38
CA THR A 697 4.94 35.92 -7.85
C THR A 697 4.32 34.65 -8.46
N PRO A 698 3.34 34.76 -9.39
CA PRO A 698 2.74 33.61 -10.07
C PRO A 698 3.78 32.68 -10.73
N GLU A 699 3.44 31.42 -10.96
CA GLU A 699 4.31 30.51 -11.70
C GLU A 699 4.25 30.80 -13.20
N GLU A 700 5.40 30.75 -13.88
CA GLU A 700 5.48 30.91 -15.33
C GLU A 700 4.91 29.67 -16.05
N LYS A 701 3.92 29.91 -16.91
CA LYS A 701 3.45 28.94 -17.91
C LYS A 701 4.24 29.15 -19.20
N VAL A 702 4.57 28.07 -19.91
CA VAL A 702 5.10 28.15 -21.28
C VAL A 702 3.95 28.61 -22.17
N GLU A 703 4.14 29.67 -22.95
CA GLU A 703 3.13 30.15 -23.88
C GLU A 703 2.94 29.17 -25.04
N CYS A 704 1.70 28.82 -25.34
CA CYS A 704 1.39 27.84 -26.37
C CYS A 704 1.61 28.44 -27.77
N GLY A 705 2.59 27.92 -28.51
CA GLY A 705 2.80 28.23 -29.93
C GLY A 705 4.03 29.08 -30.28
N VAL A 706 4.89 29.45 -29.32
CA VAL A 706 6.15 30.16 -29.65
C VAL A 706 7.16 29.19 -30.27
N ILE A 707 7.19 29.15 -31.61
CA ILE A 707 8.28 28.49 -32.35
C ILE A 707 9.56 29.28 -32.11
N THR A 708 10.47 28.76 -31.28
CA THR A 708 11.81 29.30 -31.04
C THR A 708 12.72 29.10 -32.26
N VAL A 709 12.43 29.84 -33.34
CA VAL A 709 13.33 30.00 -34.48
C VAL A 709 14.58 30.73 -33.99
N SER A 710 15.61 29.96 -33.67
CA SER A 710 16.92 30.47 -33.25
C SER A 710 17.45 31.50 -34.27
N GLU A 711 17.92 32.64 -33.77
CA GLU A 711 18.21 33.82 -34.57
C GLU A 711 19.13 33.50 -35.76
N LYS A 712 18.62 33.72 -36.98
CA LYS A 712 19.45 33.73 -38.18
C LYS A 712 20.37 34.95 -38.13
N ARG A 713 21.60 34.75 -37.66
CA ARG A 713 22.68 35.75 -37.77
C ARG A 713 22.76 36.27 -39.21
N SER A 714 22.80 37.58 -39.35
CA SER A 714 22.89 38.28 -40.64
C SER A 714 24.16 37.89 -41.42
N GLY A 715 24.03 37.69 -42.73
CA GLY A 715 25.18 37.36 -43.57
C GLY A 715 24.85 37.37 -45.07
N TYR A 716 25.25 38.47 -45.73
CA TYR A 716 25.28 38.73 -47.17
C TYR A 716 23.93 38.92 -47.90
N PRO A 717 23.86 39.87 -48.86
CA PRO A 717 22.65 40.18 -49.61
C PRO A 717 22.46 39.22 -50.79
N LYS A 718 21.20 38.97 -51.17
CA LYS A 718 20.85 38.55 -52.53
C LYS A 718 20.22 39.71 -53.27
N GLN A 719 20.76 40.01 -54.44
CA GLN A 719 20.22 41.02 -55.35
C GLN A 719 18.94 40.52 -56.02
N ASN A 720 18.20 41.48 -56.58
CA ASN A 720 16.88 41.30 -57.20
C ASN A 720 16.84 40.15 -58.22
N LEU A 721 15.74 39.40 -58.23
CA LEU A 721 15.16 38.90 -59.47
C LEU A 721 13.63 39.00 -59.40
N VAL A 722 13.09 39.71 -60.39
CA VAL A 722 11.67 39.86 -60.70
C VAL A 722 11.16 38.46 -61.14
N GLY A 723 9.94 38.02 -60.84
CA GLY A 723 8.79 38.72 -60.24
C GLY A 723 7.59 38.69 -61.17
N PHE A 724 6.89 37.55 -61.24
CA PHE A 724 5.65 37.40 -62.01
C PHE A 724 4.59 36.64 -61.21
N ASN A 725 3.47 37.32 -60.95
CA ASN A 725 2.20 36.67 -60.66
C ASN A 725 1.58 36.21 -61.99
N TYR A 726 0.94 35.04 -62.01
CA TYR A 726 -0.38 34.87 -62.62
C TYR A 726 -1.14 33.77 -61.87
N ALA A 727 -2.47 33.83 -61.92
CA ALA A 727 -3.39 32.93 -61.25
C ALA A 727 -4.45 32.42 -62.24
N LEU A 728 -5.39 31.59 -61.74
CA LEU A 728 -6.57 31.07 -62.44
C LEU A 728 -6.30 29.89 -63.42
N PRO A 729 -7.30 29.05 -63.72
CA PRO A 729 -8.39 28.60 -62.82
C PRO A 729 -8.67 27.09 -62.86
N VAL A 730 -9.51 26.62 -61.94
CA VAL A 730 -10.27 25.36 -62.08
C VAL A 730 -11.35 25.52 -63.15
N ASN A 731 -11.63 24.47 -63.93
CA ASN A 731 -12.82 24.40 -64.80
C ASN A 731 -13.38 22.96 -64.80
N THR A 732 -14.70 22.81 -64.90
CA THR A 732 -15.40 21.56 -64.53
C THR A 732 -16.36 21.07 -65.62
N SER A 733 -16.00 19.98 -66.30
CA SER A 733 -16.88 19.16 -67.18
C SER A 733 -16.09 17.94 -67.70
N GLY A 734 -16.63 16.72 -67.85
CA GLY A 734 -17.96 16.20 -67.48
C GLY A 734 -18.43 15.09 -68.44
N ILE A 735 -19.27 14.16 -67.92
CA ILE A 735 -20.12 13.19 -68.65
C ILE A 735 -19.52 11.81 -69.07
N SER A 736 -20.27 10.77 -68.67
CA SER A 736 -20.41 9.37 -69.18
C SER A 736 -19.23 8.38 -69.26
N GLY A 737 -19.37 7.27 -68.52
CA GLY A 737 -19.72 5.97 -69.14
C GLY A 737 -18.69 4.84 -69.05
N GLY A 738 -19.16 3.61 -68.79
CA GLY A 738 -18.37 2.37 -68.98
C GLY A 738 -18.41 1.39 -67.80
N SER A 739 -18.89 0.17 -68.05
CA SER A 739 -19.01 -0.95 -67.11
C SER A 739 -17.80 -1.90 -67.16
N SER A 740 -17.73 -2.81 -66.17
CA SER A 740 -17.21 -4.20 -66.21
C SER A 740 -15.69 -4.48 -66.34
N ASP A 741 -15.15 -5.02 -65.23
CA ASP A 741 -14.65 -6.40 -65.05
C ASP A 741 -13.38 -6.97 -65.75
N ASP A 742 -12.72 -7.85 -64.97
CA ASP A 742 -11.85 -9.00 -65.30
C ASP A 742 -10.47 -8.87 -66.03
N ASP A 743 -9.42 -8.91 -65.20
CA ASP A 743 -8.46 -10.05 -65.06
C ASP A 743 -7.22 -10.26 -66.00
N SER A 744 -6.21 -10.88 -65.37
CA SER A 744 -5.05 -11.69 -65.82
C SER A 744 -4.21 -11.40 -67.09
N SER A 745 -3.00 -10.89 -66.80
CA SER A 745 -1.70 -11.55 -67.10
C SER A 745 -0.91 -11.34 -68.43
N GLN A 746 0.41 -11.12 -68.24
CA GLN A 746 1.56 -11.48 -69.14
C GLN A 746 1.70 -10.72 -70.50
N THR A 747 2.90 -10.46 -71.09
CA THR A 747 4.31 -10.80 -70.79
C THR A 747 5.32 -9.82 -71.45
N ILE A 748 6.36 -9.40 -70.69
CA ILE A 748 7.83 -9.40 -71.01
C ILE A 748 8.49 -8.33 -71.94
N GLU A 749 9.80 -8.09 -71.67
CA GLU A 749 10.86 -7.33 -72.40
C GLU A 749 10.81 -5.78 -72.37
N ASP A 750 11.90 -5.03 -72.12
CA ASP A 750 13.29 -5.42 -71.70
C ASP A 750 14.04 -4.31 -70.88
N ASP A 751 15.29 -4.59 -70.46
CA ASP A 751 16.09 -3.95 -69.39
C ASP A 751 16.68 -2.52 -69.66
N VAL A 752 17.06 -1.80 -68.58
CA VAL A 752 18.43 -1.24 -68.35
C VAL A 752 18.58 -0.62 -66.92
N GLN A 753 19.19 -1.42 -66.03
CA GLN A 753 20.18 -1.09 -64.99
C GLN A 753 19.93 -0.05 -63.87
N THR A 754 20.14 -0.51 -62.62
CA THR A 754 20.60 0.30 -61.47
C THR A 754 21.84 -0.35 -60.79
N PRO A 755 22.79 0.42 -60.22
CA PRO A 755 24.05 -0.13 -59.70
C PRO A 755 23.98 -0.65 -58.25
N ILE A 756 24.48 -1.87 -58.03
CA ILE A 756 24.60 -2.51 -56.70
C ILE A 756 26.00 -2.26 -56.10
N LEU A 757 26.08 -1.91 -54.81
CA LEU A 757 27.34 -1.96 -54.03
C LEU A 757 27.25 -2.89 -52.81
N LYS A 758 28.39 -3.49 -52.47
CA LYS A 758 28.46 -4.78 -51.75
C LYS A 758 28.71 -4.65 -50.25
N ARG A 759 28.09 -5.56 -49.49
CA ARG A 759 28.13 -5.66 -48.03
C ARG A 759 29.43 -6.36 -47.56
N LEU A 760 30.31 -5.65 -46.85
CA LEU A 760 31.53 -6.23 -46.26
C LEU A 760 31.32 -6.62 -44.79
N ARG A 761 31.55 -7.89 -44.46
CA ARG A 761 31.75 -8.39 -43.09
C ARG A 761 33.23 -8.72 -42.89
N ARG A 762 33.81 -8.32 -41.75
CA ARG A 762 35.09 -8.83 -41.25
C ARG A 762 34.92 -9.32 -39.82
N GLY A 763 35.35 -10.56 -39.55
CA GLY A 763 35.57 -11.09 -38.20
C GLY A 763 37.07 -11.36 -37.98
N PRO A 764 37.53 -11.47 -36.73
CA PRO A 764 38.94 -11.72 -36.43
C PRO A 764 39.34 -13.17 -36.72
N PRO A 765 40.57 -13.43 -37.22
CA PRO A 765 41.06 -14.77 -37.49
C PRO A 765 41.47 -15.52 -36.21
N ARG A 766 41.20 -16.83 -36.16
CA ARG A 766 41.83 -17.75 -35.20
C ARG A 766 43.19 -18.20 -35.74
N ILE A 767 44.19 -18.28 -34.87
CA ILE A 767 45.47 -18.95 -35.17
C ILE A 767 45.52 -20.25 -34.36
N CYS A 768 45.66 -21.37 -35.07
CA CYS A 768 46.07 -22.64 -34.48
C CYS A 768 47.32 -23.12 -35.22
N LYS A 769 48.35 -23.53 -34.47
CA LYS A 769 49.39 -24.45 -34.94
C LYS A 769 49.47 -25.61 -33.94
N LYS A 770 49.64 -26.82 -34.47
CA LYS A 770 50.02 -28.00 -33.69
C LYS A 770 51.53 -28.14 -33.74
N THR A 771 52.15 -28.30 -32.57
CA THR A 771 53.19 -29.28 -32.21
C THR A 771 53.31 -29.17 -30.70
#